data_AF-A0A238JZ44-F1
#
_entry.id   AF-A0A238JZ44-F1
#
_cell.length_a   1.000
_cell.length_b   1.000
_cell.length_c   1.000
_cell.angle_alpha   90.00
_cell.angle_beta   90.00
_cell.angle_gamma   90.00
#
_symmetry.space_group_name_H-M   'P 1'
#
loop_
_entity.id
_entity.type
_entity.pdbx_description
1 polymer ?
#
loop_
_entity_poly.entity_id
_entity_poly.type
_entity_poly.pdbx_seq_one_letter_code
_entity_poly.pdbx_strand_id
1 'polypeptide(L)'
;MLRLLISTFLIAFASVAPAQDNANTILVMDGSGSMWGQIEGVNKIVIAREVVADLLDNFPVDQNLGLTVYGHRERGNCADIETVVAPGPDTKELIRAAVNGINPRGKTPMTDAIIAAAEALRYTEERATVILISDGIETCNPDPCAAARALEEAGIDFTAHVVGFDVTDPEALAQMQCLAGETGGQFLTASDANELTDALNTVVVEPVYVPQTVQIVGVLTPNGPEITEAIRWNILPQAGANFDGAGPGFGIDLPGGAYDVVGIRESDSADAGVTFDVAALETDQGLRIEVVFPEPQPDPTMITFRAVIGTENGPDIDTPVFWDIGSEADGAIVDDEMTNPLSAMLELGSHTVTAYWAEQETTSQPRQFMVTADPREIVVVFEPPAITASIGAPSTAIVGSTIEVTWNGPENADDFIGIGKVDATGSARWRNFTKVSDSSPLQLVIPPEPGQYDIAYFDGATNTVLGSATIEVMAAEITINAPGEASVSEVFELTWTGPDYTNDFIGIGMVGASGSGQWRNFTLTSEGSPMRLQAPSVPGEYLIKYFFDQENWPALEVSIIVVEPEVSVSAPSEADVSQMIEVAWTGPNTPGDFIGIGLVGANGSGQWRNFTSTADGNPLQLRTPAEPGDYVIKYFLDQNNTPLFETPITLREPEVSVTAPATAEVSSMIEVSWTGPDTPGDFIGIGMVGQSGSGQWRSFTSTADGNPLQLLVPAEPGDYVIKYFLDQRNTPLFELPISVTPATITMDVPAVMTGGTFVDIPWTGPNHPGDFIGIGLAGQSGSGQWRSFVETANGSPARLRIPTAGGDYVVKYFLDQRNTPAMTVPVSVTTPPATLDAPAIAAAGSSIEVAWTGPNYDGDYVGIGKTGSSGSSQWRAFAKTADGAVLTITLPDEKGDYIIKYFVNADRASIVQRAITIQ
;
A
#
# COMPACT_ATOMS: atom_id res chain seq x y z
N MET A 1 -76.60 -11.89 -2.18
CA MET A 1 -77.82 -11.06 -2.23
C MET A 1 -78.24 -10.70 -0.81
N LEU A 2 -78.03 -9.44 -0.38
CA LEU A 2 -78.70 -8.82 0.80
C LEU A 2 -78.40 -7.30 0.74
N ARG A 3 -79.21 -6.50 0.04
CA ARG A 3 -80.41 -5.71 0.45
C ARG A 3 -80.14 -4.52 1.40
N LEU A 4 -80.22 -3.33 0.79
CA LEU A 4 -80.20 -1.95 1.32
C LEU A 4 -81.60 -1.53 1.82
N LEU A 5 -81.70 -0.66 2.83
CA LEU A 5 -82.93 0.10 3.15
C LEU A 5 -82.61 1.44 3.83
N ILE A 6 -83.18 2.51 3.27
CA ILE A 6 -83.13 3.93 3.66
C ILE A 6 -84.46 4.28 4.33
N SER A 7 -84.49 5.18 5.34
CA SER A 7 -85.72 5.89 5.72
C SER A 7 -85.44 7.26 6.35
N THR A 8 -86.11 8.29 5.83
CA THR A 8 -86.05 9.72 6.18
C THR A 8 -87.36 10.14 6.87
N PHE A 9 -87.35 11.06 7.86
CA PHE A 9 -88.58 11.65 8.42
C PHE A 9 -88.36 13.15 8.77
N LEU A 10 -89.31 14.00 8.36
CA LEU A 10 -89.36 15.47 8.53
C LEU A 10 -90.55 15.84 9.45
N ILE A 11 -90.41 16.79 10.39
CA ILE A 11 -91.52 17.41 11.14
C ILE A 11 -91.33 18.94 11.25
N ALA A 12 -92.44 19.68 11.15
CA ALA A 12 -92.58 21.13 10.96
C ALA A 12 -92.68 21.96 12.28
N PHE A 13 -92.35 23.26 12.17
CA PHE A 13 -92.37 24.30 13.21
C PHE A 13 -93.73 25.03 13.34
N ALA A 14 -94.06 25.52 14.55
CA ALA A 14 -95.17 26.44 14.83
C ALA A 14 -94.67 27.66 15.65
N SER A 15 -95.21 28.85 15.35
CA SER A 15 -94.80 30.17 15.90
C SER A 15 -95.76 30.69 16.98
N VAL A 16 -95.27 31.41 18.00
CA VAL A 16 -96.04 32.04 19.10
C VAL A 16 -95.80 33.56 19.12
N ALA A 17 -96.81 34.36 19.51
CA ALA A 17 -96.75 35.82 19.65
C ALA A 17 -96.69 36.26 21.14
N PRO A 18 -96.03 37.38 21.51
CA PRO A 18 -95.76 37.77 22.91
C PRO A 18 -96.88 38.57 23.62
N ALA A 19 -96.89 38.49 24.97
CA ALA A 19 -97.77 39.21 25.92
C ALA A 19 -97.11 40.50 26.45
N GLN A 20 -97.91 41.50 26.88
CA GLN A 20 -97.42 42.75 27.52
C GLN A 20 -97.19 42.55 29.03
N ASP A 21 -96.05 43.03 29.53
CA ASP A 21 -95.46 42.77 30.85
C ASP A 21 -95.40 44.09 31.64
N ASN A 22 -96.14 44.23 32.75
CA ASN A 22 -96.10 45.43 33.60
C ASN A 22 -95.18 45.16 34.79
N ALA A 23 -94.21 46.05 35.07
CA ALA A 23 -93.23 45.86 36.13
C ALA A 23 -93.88 45.79 37.53
N ASN A 24 -93.52 44.76 38.31
CA ASN A 24 -94.00 44.56 39.67
C ASN A 24 -92.91 44.95 40.68
N THR A 25 -93.23 45.87 41.59
CA THR A 25 -92.31 46.39 42.60
C THR A 25 -92.85 46.16 44.02
N ILE A 26 -92.02 45.74 44.97
CA ILE A 26 -92.37 45.74 46.40
C ILE A 26 -91.41 46.64 47.17
N LEU A 27 -91.98 47.56 47.95
CA LEU A 27 -91.27 48.30 48.99
C LEU A 27 -91.20 47.46 50.27
N VAL A 28 -89.99 47.20 50.77
CA VAL A 28 -89.74 46.52 52.05
C VAL A 28 -89.32 47.57 53.07
N MET A 29 -90.09 47.71 54.15
CA MET A 29 -89.88 48.74 55.16
C MET A 29 -89.50 48.15 56.52
N ASP A 30 -88.43 48.67 57.10
CA ASP A 30 -87.99 48.33 58.45
C ASP A 30 -88.93 48.91 59.52
N GLY A 31 -89.50 48.01 60.32
CA GLY A 31 -90.30 48.30 61.52
C GLY A 31 -89.65 47.75 62.79
N SER A 32 -88.35 47.52 62.81
CA SER A 32 -87.62 47.01 63.96
C SER A 32 -87.46 48.05 65.07
N GLY A 33 -87.13 47.61 66.29
CA GLY A 33 -87.08 48.50 67.46
C GLY A 33 -86.10 49.68 67.34
N SER A 34 -85.07 49.60 66.49
CA SER A 34 -84.11 50.68 66.24
C SER A 34 -84.74 51.91 65.58
N MET A 35 -85.85 51.73 64.84
CA MET A 35 -86.58 52.81 64.19
C MET A 35 -87.26 53.81 65.16
N TRP A 36 -87.22 53.54 66.46
CA TRP A 36 -87.55 54.53 67.51
C TRP A 36 -86.40 55.49 67.83
N GLY A 37 -85.20 55.25 67.30
CA GLY A 37 -84.08 56.17 67.33
C GLY A 37 -84.45 57.52 66.71
N GLN A 38 -83.72 58.56 67.07
CA GLN A 38 -84.03 59.94 66.64
C GLN A 38 -82.93 60.51 65.77
N ILE A 39 -83.33 61.13 64.67
CA ILE A 39 -82.49 62.00 63.85
C ILE A 39 -83.03 63.41 64.05
N GLU A 40 -82.17 64.32 64.50
CA GLU A 40 -82.54 65.72 64.80
C GLU A 40 -83.76 65.89 65.72
N GLY A 41 -83.99 64.93 66.62
CA GLY A 41 -85.09 64.95 67.59
C GLY A 41 -86.42 64.38 67.10
N VAL A 42 -86.50 63.91 65.84
CA VAL A 42 -87.66 63.22 65.28
C VAL A 42 -87.36 61.72 65.17
N ASN A 43 -88.32 60.87 65.51
CA ASN A 43 -88.12 59.42 65.43
C ASN A 43 -87.98 58.98 63.97
N LYS A 44 -87.02 58.09 63.67
CA LYS A 44 -86.74 57.57 62.32
C LYS A 44 -87.99 57.02 61.62
N ILE A 45 -88.84 56.27 62.34
CA ILE A 45 -90.09 55.76 61.77
C ILE A 45 -91.05 56.87 61.30
N VAL A 46 -91.05 58.04 61.96
CA VAL A 46 -91.89 59.17 61.54
C VAL A 46 -91.37 59.75 60.23
N ILE A 47 -90.04 59.92 60.12
CA ILE A 47 -89.39 60.39 58.89
C ILE A 47 -89.66 59.41 57.74
N ALA A 48 -89.44 58.11 57.98
CA ALA A 48 -89.65 57.10 56.95
C ALA A 48 -91.11 57.04 56.46
N ARG A 49 -92.10 57.29 57.33
CA ARG A 49 -93.51 57.40 56.93
C ARG A 49 -93.79 58.60 56.03
N GLU A 50 -93.22 59.76 56.36
CA GLU A 50 -93.38 60.98 55.56
C GLU A 50 -92.72 60.84 54.19
N VAL A 51 -91.51 60.28 54.14
CA VAL A 51 -90.78 60.09 52.89
C VAL A 51 -91.43 59.04 51.98
N VAL A 52 -91.92 57.93 52.53
CA VAL A 52 -92.69 56.95 51.74
C VAL A 52 -94.00 57.55 51.25
N ALA A 53 -94.63 58.44 52.02
CA ALA A 53 -95.81 59.18 51.58
C ALA A 53 -95.53 60.05 50.33
N ASP A 54 -94.36 60.68 50.25
CA ASP A 54 -93.94 61.49 49.09
C ASP A 54 -93.56 60.62 47.88
N LEU A 55 -92.91 59.47 48.11
CA LEU A 55 -92.62 58.50 47.05
C LEU A 55 -93.90 58.02 46.35
N LEU A 56 -94.93 57.70 47.13
CA LEU A 56 -96.21 57.21 46.58
C LEU A 56 -96.89 58.24 45.68
N ASP A 57 -96.74 59.54 45.97
CA ASP A 57 -97.32 60.61 45.15
C ASP A 57 -96.65 60.71 43.77
N ASN A 58 -95.35 60.40 43.68
CA ASN A 58 -94.56 60.49 42.45
C ASN A 58 -94.36 59.14 41.72
N PHE A 59 -94.85 58.03 42.28
CA PHE A 59 -94.66 56.70 41.68
C PHE A 59 -95.44 56.54 40.34
N PRO A 60 -94.85 55.93 39.29
CA PRO A 60 -95.52 55.73 38.00
C PRO A 60 -96.87 54.99 38.11
N VAL A 61 -97.86 55.39 37.32
CA VAL A 61 -99.24 54.85 37.40
C VAL A 61 -99.42 53.50 36.70
N ASP A 62 -98.44 53.11 35.89
CA ASP A 62 -98.40 51.89 35.08
C ASP A 62 -97.58 50.76 35.71
N GLN A 63 -97.00 51.00 36.90
CA GLN A 63 -96.27 50.00 37.66
C GLN A 63 -97.08 49.51 38.87
N ASN A 64 -97.00 48.20 39.14
CA ASN A 64 -97.65 47.60 40.30
C ASN A 64 -96.77 47.77 41.53
N LEU A 65 -97.32 48.25 42.66
CA LEU A 65 -96.56 48.47 43.89
C LEU A 65 -97.15 47.67 45.06
N GLY A 66 -96.31 46.99 45.83
CA GLY A 66 -96.67 46.32 47.09
C GLY A 66 -95.85 46.82 48.28
N LEU A 67 -96.24 46.40 49.48
CA LEU A 67 -95.56 46.73 50.73
C LEU A 67 -95.37 45.48 51.60
N THR A 68 -94.12 45.24 51.98
CA THR A 68 -93.73 44.27 53.01
C THR A 68 -93.08 44.99 54.18
N VAL A 69 -93.42 44.60 55.40
CA VAL A 69 -92.91 45.23 56.63
C VAL A 69 -92.39 44.14 57.56
N TYR A 70 -91.24 44.36 58.17
CA TYR A 70 -90.70 43.44 59.17
C TYR A 70 -90.52 44.09 60.54
N GLY A 71 -90.53 43.27 61.60
CA GLY A 71 -90.26 43.69 62.98
C GLY A 71 -91.36 44.53 63.64
N HIS A 72 -92.54 44.69 63.05
CA HIS A 72 -93.52 45.67 63.50
C HIS A 72 -94.59 45.14 64.49
N ARG A 73 -94.59 43.84 64.86
CA ARG A 73 -95.63 43.23 65.70
C ARG A 73 -95.10 42.58 66.97
N GLU A 74 -94.06 41.75 66.84
CA GLU A 74 -93.57 40.87 67.89
C GLU A 74 -92.11 41.14 68.27
N ARG A 75 -91.84 41.36 69.56
CA ARG A 75 -90.48 41.63 70.04
C ARG A 75 -89.62 40.36 70.02
N GLY A 76 -88.47 40.42 69.35
CA GLY A 76 -87.46 39.35 69.37
C GLY A 76 -87.70 38.20 68.39
N ASN A 77 -88.77 38.23 67.60
CA ASN A 77 -89.11 37.19 66.62
C ASN A 77 -88.50 37.53 65.25
N CYS A 78 -87.68 36.63 64.70
CA CYS A 78 -87.06 36.78 63.37
C CYS A 78 -88.01 36.41 62.22
N ALA A 79 -89.12 35.71 62.50
CA ALA A 79 -90.15 35.41 61.51
C ALA A 79 -91.23 36.50 61.42
N ASP A 80 -91.05 37.65 62.08
CA ASP A 80 -92.02 38.76 62.04
C ASP A 80 -91.88 39.59 60.76
N ILE A 81 -92.26 38.99 59.63
CA ILE A 81 -92.31 39.59 58.30
C ILE A 81 -93.74 39.45 57.79
N GLU A 82 -94.29 40.52 57.21
CA GLU A 82 -95.64 40.52 56.65
C GLU A 82 -95.70 41.36 55.38
N THR A 83 -96.17 40.76 54.29
CA THR A 83 -96.62 41.52 53.12
C THR A 83 -98.00 42.09 53.42
N VAL A 84 -98.01 43.33 53.90
CA VAL A 84 -99.23 44.03 54.33
C VAL A 84 -100.09 44.41 53.12
N VAL A 85 -99.45 44.71 51.99
CA VAL A 85 -100.13 45.00 50.72
C VAL A 85 -99.44 44.21 49.61
N ALA A 86 -100.19 43.32 48.97
CA ALA A 86 -99.70 42.59 47.80
C ALA A 86 -99.52 43.55 46.60
N PRO A 87 -98.52 43.31 45.72
CA PRO A 87 -98.28 44.16 44.56
C PRO A 87 -99.46 44.09 43.58
N GLY A 88 -99.89 45.26 43.12
CA GLY A 88 -100.99 45.39 42.17
C GLY A 88 -101.23 46.85 41.79
N PRO A 89 -102.18 47.09 40.87
CA PRO A 89 -102.52 48.45 40.45
C PRO A 89 -103.26 49.19 41.57
N ASP A 90 -103.10 50.52 41.61
CA ASP A 90 -103.82 51.44 42.52
C ASP A 90 -103.70 51.15 44.03
N THR A 91 -102.58 50.58 44.48
CA THR A 91 -102.34 50.21 45.89
C THR A 91 -101.88 51.36 46.79
N LYS A 92 -101.60 52.54 46.23
CA LYS A 92 -100.94 53.68 46.92
C LYS A 92 -101.60 54.06 48.24
N GLU A 93 -102.93 54.22 48.27
CA GLU A 93 -103.66 54.60 49.49
C GLU A 93 -103.66 53.51 50.57
N LEU A 94 -103.67 52.24 50.17
CA LEU A 94 -103.58 51.10 51.10
C LEU A 94 -102.20 51.05 51.76
N ILE A 95 -101.14 51.27 50.97
CA ILE A 95 -99.75 51.33 51.45
C ILE A 95 -99.59 52.52 52.39
N ARG A 96 -100.10 53.71 52.02
CA ARG A 96 -100.07 54.91 52.87
C ARG A 96 -100.73 54.69 54.23
N ALA A 97 -101.87 53.99 54.26
CA ALA A 97 -102.55 53.64 55.50
C ALA A 97 -101.76 52.62 56.35
N ALA A 98 -101.20 51.58 55.69
CA ALA A 98 -100.40 50.55 56.34
C ALA A 98 -99.14 51.12 57.00
N VAL A 99 -98.39 51.95 56.28
CA VAL A 99 -97.13 52.57 56.74
C VAL A 99 -97.36 53.45 57.98
N ASN A 100 -98.44 54.24 57.99
CA ASN A 100 -98.80 55.06 59.16
C ASN A 100 -99.19 54.25 60.41
N GLY A 101 -99.60 52.99 60.23
CA GLY A 101 -99.95 52.07 61.31
C GLY A 101 -98.77 51.33 61.94
N ILE A 102 -97.58 51.35 61.33
CA ILE A 102 -96.42 50.54 61.75
C ILE A 102 -95.93 50.94 63.14
N ASN A 103 -95.88 50.03 64.11
CA ASN A 103 -95.36 50.32 65.43
C ASN A 103 -94.05 49.55 65.67
N PRO A 104 -92.88 50.20 65.69
CA PRO A 104 -91.63 49.45 65.69
C PRO A 104 -91.37 48.66 66.98
N ARG A 105 -91.05 47.36 66.88
CA ARG A 105 -91.00 46.45 68.07
C ARG A 105 -89.95 45.34 68.05
N GLY A 106 -89.60 44.83 66.88
CA GLY A 106 -88.98 43.53 66.65
C GLY A 106 -87.50 43.60 66.26
N LYS A 107 -87.00 42.50 65.69
CA LYS A 107 -85.63 42.38 65.13
C LYS A 107 -85.62 42.75 63.63
N THR A 108 -84.45 42.68 63.00
CA THR A 108 -84.19 43.09 61.62
C THR A 108 -83.86 41.87 60.74
N PRO A 109 -84.84 41.04 60.33
CA PRO A 109 -84.66 39.92 59.40
C PRO A 109 -84.70 40.41 57.93
N MET A 110 -83.73 41.23 57.56
CA MET A 110 -83.62 41.90 56.26
C MET A 110 -83.59 40.92 55.09
N THR A 111 -82.81 39.86 55.23
CA THR A 111 -82.57 38.82 54.23
C THR A 111 -83.87 38.06 53.90
N ASP A 112 -84.53 37.57 54.94
CA ASP A 112 -85.77 36.82 54.81
C ASP A 112 -86.92 37.72 54.33
N ALA A 113 -86.87 39.02 54.63
CA ALA A 113 -87.85 39.99 54.14
C ALA A 113 -87.72 40.26 52.64
N ILE A 114 -86.50 40.32 52.10
CA ILE A 114 -86.27 40.43 50.65
C ILE A 114 -86.73 39.15 49.96
N ILE A 115 -86.42 37.96 50.52
CA ILE A 115 -86.90 36.68 49.99
C ILE A 115 -88.44 36.65 49.95
N ALA A 116 -89.10 37.03 51.04
CA ALA A 116 -90.56 37.06 51.09
C ALA A 116 -91.16 38.05 50.06
N ALA A 117 -90.51 39.19 49.85
CA ALA A 117 -90.92 40.14 48.82
C ALA A 117 -90.71 39.59 47.40
N ALA A 118 -89.58 38.93 47.14
CA ALA A 118 -89.28 38.28 45.87
C ALA A 118 -90.30 37.17 45.54
N GLU A 119 -90.63 36.33 46.53
CA GLU A 119 -91.66 35.29 46.40
C GLU A 119 -93.04 35.89 46.13
N ALA A 120 -93.41 36.96 46.83
CA ALA A 120 -94.67 37.67 46.60
C ALA A 120 -94.76 38.28 45.18
N LEU A 121 -93.61 38.62 44.58
CA LEU A 121 -93.48 39.08 43.20
C LEU A 121 -93.40 37.95 42.16
N ARG A 122 -93.35 36.67 42.59
CA ARG A 122 -93.12 35.52 41.71
C ARG A 122 -91.86 35.70 40.85
N TYR A 123 -90.77 36.14 41.50
CA TYR A 123 -89.50 36.52 40.86
C TYR A 123 -88.87 35.49 39.90
N THR A 124 -89.21 34.21 40.00
CA THR A 124 -88.74 33.15 39.08
C THR A 124 -89.55 33.06 37.77
N GLU A 125 -90.68 33.77 37.69
CA GLU A 125 -91.63 33.70 36.58
C GLU A 125 -91.86 35.07 35.92
N GLU A 126 -91.70 36.17 36.67
CA GLU A 126 -91.92 37.55 36.21
C GLU A 126 -90.78 38.45 36.73
N ARG A 127 -90.47 39.53 35.99
CA ARG A 127 -89.49 40.53 36.42
C ARG A 127 -89.94 41.19 37.72
N ALA A 128 -89.03 41.30 38.67
CA ALA A 128 -89.38 41.63 40.04
C ALA A 128 -88.37 42.63 40.64
N THR A 129 -88.88 43.78 41.09
CA THR A 129 -88.05 44.81 41.72
C THR A 129 -88.40 44.95 43.20
N VAL A 130 -87.40 44.90 44.07
CA VAL A 130 -87.55 45.13 45.50
C VAL A 130 -86.80 46.39 45.89
N ILE A 131 -87.44 47.26 46.68
CA ILE A 131 -86.80 48.44 47.26
C ILE A 131 -86.82 48.26 48.77
N LEU A 132 -85.68 48.08 49.41
CA LEU A 132 -85.55 47.92 50.85
C LEU A 132 -85.14 49.24 51.50
N ILE A 133 -85.81 49.62 52.59
CA ILE A 133 -85.38 50.69 53.51
C ILE A 133 -85.08 50.07 54.87
N SER A 134 -83.84 50.21 55.35
CA SER A 134 -83.38 49.64 56.63
C SER A 134 -82.47 50.59 57.41
N ASP A 135 -82.61 50.64 58.74
CA ASP A 135 -81.77 51.46 59.63
C ASP A 135 -80.75 50.66 60.45
N GLY A 136 -80.72 49.34 60.26
CA GLY A 136 -79.99 48.44 61.15
C GLY A 136 -79.31 47.27 60.44
N ILE A 137 -78.33 46.70 61.14
CA ILE A 137 -77.65 45.47 60.73
C ILE A 137 -78.63 44.28 60.71
N GLU A 138 -78.42 43.31 59.82
CA GLU A 138 -79.13 42.04 59.87
C GLU A 138 -78.85 41.34 61.21
N THR A 139 -79.91 40.93 61.92
CA THR A 139 -79.78 40.34 63.27
C THR A 139 -80.34 38.92 63.39
N CYS A 140 -80.81 38.34 62.28
CA CYS A 140 -81.49 37.06 62.24
C CYS A 140 -80.81 36.04 61.35
N ASN A 141 -80.20 36.45 60.24
CA ASN A 141 -79.50 35.56 59.31
C ASN A 141 -78.00 35.94 59.19
N PRO A 142 -77.04 35.00 59.25
CA PRO A 142 -75.61 35.32 59.24
C PRO A 142 -75.03 35.79 57.90
N ASP A 143 -75.68 35.58 56.74
CA ASP A 143 -75.12 35.95 55.42
C ASP A 143 -76.17 36.50 54.43
N PRO A 144 -76.40 37.82 54.43
CA PRO A 144 -77.33 38.46 53.49
C PRO A 144 -76.89 38.40 52.03
N CYS A 145 -75.58 38.44 51.76
CA CYS A 145 -75.02 38.39 50.42
C CYS A 145 -75.31 37.07 49.70
N ALA A 146 -75.16 35.96 50.43
CA ALA A 146 -75.41 34.63 49.86
C ALA A 146 -76.87 34.46 49.42
N ALA A 147 -77.81 35.02 50.17
CA ALA A 147 -79.22 35.00 49.79
C ALA A 147 -79.50 35.91 48.58
N ALA A 148 -78.88 37.09 48.51
CA ALA A 148 -78.98 38.01 47.37
C ALA A 148 -78.58 37.32 46.06
N ARG A 149 -77.40 36.68 46.07
CA ARG A 149 -76.89 35.94 44.91
C ARG A 149 -77.80 34.78 44.51
N ALA A 150 -78.34 34.06 45.50
CA ALA A 150 -79.26 32.97 45.23
C ALA A 150 -80.59 33.46 44.61
N LEU A 151 -81.06 34.66 44.97
CA LEU A 151 -82.25 35.26 44.37
C LEU A 151 -81.99 35.75 42.94
N GLU A 152 -80.82 36.36 42.67
CA GLU A 152 -80.41 36.74 41.31
C GLU A 152 -80.27 35.51 40.40
N GLU A 153 -79.60 34.45 40.88
CA GLU A 153 -79.41 33.21 40.11
C GLU A 153 -80.72 32.48 39.79
N ALA A 154 -81.71 32.57 40.68
CA ALA A 154 -82.99 31.89 40.52
C ALA A 154 -84.07 32.73 39.82
N GLY A 155 -83.95 34.06 39.87
CA GLY A 155 -84.94 35.01 39.36
C GLY A 155 -84.84 35.28 37.86
N ILE A 156 -85.93 35.75 37.27
CA ILE A 156 -85.94 36.37 35.94
C ILE A 156 -85.76 37.88 36.17
N ASP A 157 -84.53 38.39 36.09
CA ASP A 157 -84.21 39.82 36.19
C ASP A 157 -84.67 40.43 37.53
N PHE A 158 -84.30 39.78 38.64
CA PHE A 158 -84.69 40.19 39.98
C PHE A 158 -83.75 41.27 40.52
N THR A 159 -84.23 42.50 40.70
CA THR A 159 -83.38 43.58 41.21
C THR A 159 -83.77 44.00 42.61
N ALA A 160 -82.84 43.99 43.56
CA ALA A 160 -83.04 44.58 44.90
C ALA A 160 -82.25 45.88 45.08
N HIS A 161 -82.96 47.02 45.12
CA HIS A 161 -82.40 48.29 45.57
C HIS A 161 -82.43 48.36 47.10
N VAL A 162 -81.36 48.84 47.72
CA VAL A 162 -81.25 48.94 49.18
C VAL A 162 -80.89 50.36 49.58
N VAL A 163 -81.68 50.93 50.49
CA VAL A 163 -81.48 52.25 51.08
C VAL A 163 -81.20 52.12 52.57
N GLY A 164 -79.95 52.39 52.96
CA GLY A 164 -79.52 52.42 54.36
C GLY A 164 -79.86 53.76 55.01
N PHE A 165 -80.80 53.79 55.96
CA PHE A 165 -81.29 55.01 56.60
C PHE A 165 -80.66 55.24 57.98
N ASP A 166 -79.82 56.28 58.10
CA ASP A 166 -79.02 56.61 59.29
C ASP A 166 -78.25 55.39 59.84
N VAL A 167 -77.57 54.71 58.91
CA VAL A 167 -76.69 53.56 59.19
C VAL A 167 -75.25 54.03 59.21
N THR A 168 -74.58 53.88 60.35
CA THR A 168 -73.16 54.25 60.51
C THR A 168 -72.26 53.06 60.80
N ASP A 169 -72.83 51.88 61.03
CA ASP A 169 -72.09 50.64 61.26
C ASP A 169 -71.50 50.14 59.94
N PRO A 170 -70.16 50.03 59.81
CA PRO A 170 -69.52 49.54 58.59
C PRO A 170 -69.94 48.12 58.21
N GLU A 171 -70.26 47.25 59.18
CA GLU A 171 -70.69 45.88 58.89
C GLU A 171 -72.11 45.87 58.30
N ALA A 172 -73.00 46.70 58.82
CA ALA A 172 -74.34 46.90 58.26
C ALA A 172 -74.30 47.49 56.84
N LEU A 173 -73.45 48.50 56.63
CA LEU A 173 -73.27 49.12 55.30
C LEU A 173 -72.73 48.10 54.29
N ALA A 174 -71.74 47.30 54.68
CA ALA A 174 -71.19 46.27 53.81
C ALA A 174 -72.23 45.20 53.44
N GLN A 175 -73.05 44.75 54.40
CA GLN A 175 -74.12 43.78 54.17
C GLN A 175 -75.19 44.34 53.21
N MET A 176 -75.62 45.59 53.41
CA MET A 176 -76.61 46.24 52.56
C MET A 176 -76.09 46.54 51.15
N GLN A 177 -74.83 47.00 51.04
CA GLN A 177 -74.19 47.24 49.74
C GLN A 177 -74.06 45.96 48.94
N CYS A 178 -73.70 44.87 49.63
CA CYS A 178 -73.57 43.57 49.02
C CYS A 178 -74.94 43.03 48.56
N LEU A 179 -75.99 43.17 49.39
CA LEU A 179 -77.35 42.78 49.01
C LEU A 179 -77.79 43.43 47.70
N ALA A 180 -77.57 44.74 47.54
CA ALA A 180 -77.94 45.42 46.30
C ALA A 180 -77.04 45.02 45.12
N GLY A 181 -75.72 44.97 45.35
CA GLY A 181 -74.75 44.70 44.29
C GLY A 181 -74.84 43.29 43.70
N GLU A 182 -75.15 42.29 44.51
CA GLU A 182 -75.29 40.89 44.06
C GLU A 182 -76.56 40.67 43.22
N THR A 183 -77.57 41.56 43.31
CA THR A 183 -78.81 41.52 42.50
C THR A 183 -78.84 42.62 41.43
N GLY A 184 -77.69 43.22 41.09
CA GLY A 184 -77.61 44.32 40.11
C GLY A 184 -78.32 45.63 40.51
N GLY A 185 -78.79 45.73 41.76
CA GLY A 185 -79.51 46.89 42.28
C GLY A 185 -78.59 47.98 42.81
N GLN A 186 -79.20 49.10 43.17
CA GLN A 186 -78.47 50.26 43.69
C GLN A 186 -78.47 50.26 45.22
N PHE A 187 -77.29 50.49 45.80
CA PHE A 187 -77.16 50.78 47.23
C PHE A 187 -76.99 52.28 47.43
N LEU A 188 -77.90 52.89 48.19
CA LEU A 188 -77.87 54.30 48.55
C LEU A 188 -77.93 54.45 50.07
N THR A 189 -77.31 55.49 50.59
CA THR A 189 -77.37 55.83 52.02
C THR A 189 -78.06 57.17 52.21
N ALA A 190 -78.86 57.29 53.25
CA ALA A 190 -79.56 58.51 53.59
C ALA A 190 -79.38 58.82 55.08
N SER A 191 -78.90 60.02 55.40
CA SER A 191 -78.64 60.44 56.79
C SER A 191 -79.79 61.25 57.38
N ASP A 192 -80.67 61.80 56.54
CA ASP A 192 -81.84 62.59 56.92
C ASP A 192 -83.02 62.37 55.96
N ALA A 193 -84.12 63.11 56.19
CA ALA A 193 -85.36 62.97 55.42
C ALA A 193 -85.20 63.33 53.92
N ASN A 194 -84.43 64.36 53.58
CA ASN A 194 -84.28 64.80 52.20
C ASN A 194 -83.42 63.81 51.41
N GLU A 195 -82.32 63.35 52.01
CA GLU A 195 -81.48 62.33 51.39
C GLU A 195 -82.24 61.01 51.20
N LEU A 196 -83.15 60.67 52.12
CA LEU A 196 -84.00 59.48 51.97
C LEU A 196 -84.98 59.64 50.81
N THR A 197 -85.57 60.82 50.63
CA THR A 197 -86.44 61.13 49.48
C THR A 197 -85.68 61.07 48.15
N ASP A 198 -84.49 61.66 48.08
CA ASP A 198 -83.66 61.66 46.86
C ASP A 198 -83.18 60.25 46.50
N ALA A 199 -82.81 59.46 47.51
CA ALA A 199 -82.42 58.07 47.32
C ALA A 199 -83.58 57.23 46.74
N LEU A 200 -84.78 57.36 47.29
CA LEU A 200 -85.95 56.62 46.80
C LEU A 200 -86.40 57.07 45.41
N ASN A 201 -86.27 58.36 45.06
CA ASN A 201 -86.57 58.81 43.70
C ASN A 201 -85.56 58.32 42.67
N THR A 202 -84.29 58.16 43.06
CA THR A 202 -83.21 57.72 42.17
C THR A 202 -83.40 56.27 41.74
N VAL A 203 -83.85 55.39 42.64
CA VAL A 203 -84.00 53.95 42.39
C VAL A 203 -85.27 53.56 41.61
N VAL A 204 -86.12 54.53 41.23
CA VAL A 204 -87.40 54.29 40.53
C VAL A 204 -87.32 54.62 39.02
N VAL A 205 -86.16 55.01 38.48
CA VAL A 205 -85.97 55.36 37.06
C VAL A 205 -85.22 54.25 36.30
N GLU A 206 -85.82 53.68 35.23
CA GLU A 206 -85.20 52.65 34.37
C GLU A 206 -84.23 53.23 33.29
N PRO A 207 -83.12 52.53 32.93
CA PRO A 207 -82.14 52.95 31.89
C PRO A 207 -82.52 52.60 30.42
N VAL A 208 -81.93 53.30 29.42
CA VAL A 208 -82.18 53.10 27.96
C VAL A 208 -80.89 52.85 27.16
N TYR A 209 -80.77 51.71 26.47
CA TYR A 209 -79.55 51.28 25.76
C TYR A 209 -79.52 51.57 24.24
N VAL A 210 -78.32 51.79 23.66
CA VAL A 210 -78.09 52.07 22.22
C VAL A 210 -77.25 50.97 21.52
N PRO A 211 -77.45 50.72 20.20
CA PRO A 211 -76.60 49.79 19.42
C PRO A 211 -75.13 50.23 19.41
N GLN A 212 -74.21 49.28 19.44
CA GLN A 212 -72.76 49.51 19.46
C GLN A 212 -72.15 49.30 18.07
N THR A 213 -71.25 50.19 17.62
CA THR A 213 -70.53 50.00 16.36
C THR A 213 -69.42 48.96 16.52
N VAL A 214 -69.48 47.85 15.78
CA VAL A 214 -68.49 46.76 15.81
C VAL A 214 -67.66 46.75 14.52
N GLN A 215 -66.34 46.81 14.63
CA GLN A 215 -65.38 46.67 13.53
C GLN A 215 -64.70 45.31 13.61
N ILE A 216 -64.94 44.47 12.61
CA ILE A 216 -64.37 43.12 12.49
C ILE A 216 -63.20 43.18 11.51
N VAL A 217 -62.05 42.63 11.90
CA VAL A 217 -60.84 42.63 11.06
C VAL A 217 -60.14 41.28 11.09
N GLY A 218 -59.59 40.87 9.94
CA GLY A 218 -58.76 39.67 9.85
C GLY A 218 -57.31 39.96 10.18
N VAL A 219 -56.65 39.15 11.00
CA VAL A 219 -55.22 39.25 11.33
C VAL A 219 -54.56 37.87 11.25
N LEU A 220 -53.25 37.79 11.03
CA LEU A 220 -52.53 36.50 11.04
C LEU A 220 -52.09 36.07 12.45
N THR A 221 -51.94 37.05 13.35
CA THR A 221 -51.59 36.86 14.76
C THR A 221 -52.35 37.89 15.61
N PRO A 222 -52.67 37.59 16.88
CA PRO A 222 -53.35 38.54 17.76
C PRO A 222 -52.59 39.87 17.87
N ASN A 223 -53.26 41.01 17.67
CA ASN A 223 -52.69 42.36 17.57
C ASN A 223 -51.68 42.55 16.41
N GLY A 224 -51.67 41.65 15.43
CA GLY A 224 -50.83 41.72 14.25
C GLY A 224 -51.35 42.69 13.18
N PRO A 225 -50.62 42.86 12.06
CA PRO A 225 -51.11 43.64 10.93
C PRO A 225 -52.37 43.01 10.34
N GLU A 226 -53.32 43.86 9.94
CA GLU A 226 -54.56 43.43 9.29
C GLU A 226 -54.27 42.84 7.92
N ILE A 227 -54.96 41.74 7.61
CA ILE A 227 -54.92 41.09 6.32
C ILE A 227 -55.50 42.07 5.28
N THR A 228 -54.75 42.34 4.22
CA THR A 228 -55.16 43.28 3.16
C THR A 228 -55.94 42.61 2.02
N GLU A 229 -55.99 41.29 2.03
CA GLU A 229 -56.71 40.46 1.06
C GLU A 229 -58.22 40.44 1.34
N ALA A 230 -59.00 40.08 0.32
CA ALA A 230 -60.46 40.03 0.46
C ALA A 230 -60.88 38.87 1.37
N ILE A 231 -61.68 39.18 2.39
CA ILE A 231 -62.31 38.21 3.29
C ILE A 231 -63.82 38.35 3.16
N ARG A 232 -64.52 37.21 3.08
CA ARG A 232 -65.99 37.16 3.18
C ARG A 232 -66.39 36.85 4.61
N TRP A 233 -67.25 37.69 5.19
CA TRP A 233 -67.68 37.62 6.59
C TRP A 233 -69.15 37.19 6.69
N ASN A 234 -69.46 36.38 7.69
CA ASN A 234 -70.81 36.00 8.07
C ASN A 234 -70.93 36.10 9.59
N ILE A 235 -71.80 36.98 10.08
CA ILE A 235 -72.05 37.26 11.49
C ILE A 235 -73.45 36.74 11.86
N LEU A 236 -73.51 35.82 12.82
CA LEU A 236 -74.72 35.17 13.28
C LEU A 236 -75.11 35.67 14.69
N PRO A 237 -76.27 36.33 14.86
CA PRO A 237 -76.83 36.60 16.18
C PRO A 237 -77.51 35.34 16.76
N GLN A 238 -77.58 35.23 18.09
CA GLN A 238 -78.37 34.19 18.78
C GLN A 238 -79.88 34.22 18.45
N ALA A 239 -80.41 35.40 18.12
CA ALA A 239 -81.77 35.58 17.63
C ALA A 239 -81.84 36.74 16.63
N GLY A 240 -82.36 36.49 15.42
CA GLY A 240 -82.48 37.50 14.37
C GLY A 240 -82.02 36.99 13.00
N ALA A 241 -81.87 37.91 12.05
CA ALA A 241 -81.28 37.61 10.75
C ALA A 241 -79.76 37.76 10.80
N ASN A 242 -79.05 36.90 10.07
CA ASN A 242 -77.60 36.99 9.91
C ASN A 242 -77.20 38.25 9.14
N PHE A 243 -75.95 38.66 9.34
CA PHE A 243 -75.33 39.76 8.62
C PHE A 243 -74.15 39.25 7.80
N ASP A 244 -74.13 39.61 6.51
CA ASP A 244 -73.04 39.24 5.61
C ASP A 244 -72.19 40.48 5.26
N GLY A 245 -70.89 40.27 5.14
CA GLY A 245 -69.91 41.31 4.84
C GLY A 245 -68.82 40.86 3.87
N ALA A 246 -68.14 41.80 3.23
CA ALA A 246 -67.01 41.52 2.36
C ALA A 246 -65.97 42.63 2.43
N GLY A 247 -64.68 42.26 2.48
CA GLY A 247 -63.53 43.16 2.57
C GLY A 247 -62.50 42.70 3.60
N PRO A 248 -61.29 43.28 3.63
CA PRO A 248 -60.26 42.94 4.62
C PRO A 248 -60.69 43.18 6.08
N GLY A 249 -61.66 44.08 6.27
CA GLY A 249 -62.41 44.27 7.50
C GLY A 249 -63.86 44.68 7.20
N PHE A 250 -64.73 44.60 8.20
CA PHE A 250 -66.17 44.84 8.08
C PHE A 250 -66.74 45.52 9.33
N GLY A 251 -67.36 46.69 9.15
CA GLY A 251 -68.00 47.46 10.21
C GLY A 251 -69.51 47.31 10.22
N ILE A 252 -70.11 47.11 11.40
CA ILE A 252 -71.56 46.92 11.57
C ILE A 252 -72.05 47.37 12.95
N ASP A 253 -73.22 48.02 13.03
CA ASP A 253 -73.85 48.37 14.30
C ASP A 253 -74.69 47.22 14.83
N LEU A 254 -74.34 46.72 16.02
CA LEU A 254 -74.99 45.56 16.64
C LEU A 254 -75.63 45.96 17.99
N PRO A 255 -76.88 45.57 18.25
CA PRO A 255 -77.47 45.71 19.59
C PRO A 255 -76.74 44.82 20.60
N GLY A 256 -76.95 45.07 21.90
CA GLY A 256 -76.39 44.24 22.96
C GLY A 256 -76.83 42.77 22.82
N GLY A 257 -75.88 41.83 22.85
CA GLY A 257 -76.11 40.40 22.64
C GLY A 257 -74.85 39.64 22.23
N ALA A 258 -74.96 38.31 22.18
CA ALA A 258 -73.87 37.41 21.78
C ALA A 258 -73.91 37.14 20.25
N TYR A 259 -72.74 37.16 19.62
CA TYR A 259 -72.56 37.00 18.18
C TYR A 259 -71.42 36.03 17.85
N ASP A 260 -71.63 35.21 16.82
CA ASP A 260 -70.57 34.41 16.19
C ASP A 260 -70.20 35.02 14.84
N VAL A 261 -68.91 35.27 14.58
CA VAL A 261 -68.43 35.67 13.25
C VAL A 261 -67.53 34.60 12.65
N VAL A 262 -67.75 34.32 11.37
CA VAL A 262 -66.90 33.47 10.53
C VAL A 262 -66.44 34.27 9.31
N GLY A 263 -65.14 34.28 9.05
CA GLY A 263 -64.51 34.86 7.88
C GLY A 263 -63.84 33.79 7.01
N ILE A 264 -63.91 33.95 5.69
CA ILE A 264 -63.21 33.09 4.71
C ILE A 264 -62.32 33.98 3.84
N ARG A 265 -61.00 33.75 3.88
CA ARG A 265 -60.00 34.46 3.06
C ARG A 265 -60.02 33.91 1.64
N GLU A 266 -60.21 34.77 0.64
CA GLU A 266 -60.46 34.32 -0.73
C GLU A 266 -59.23 33.79 -1.49
N SER A 267 -58.00 34.12 -1.04
CA SER A 267 -56.76 33.75 -1.73
C SER A 267 -56.42 32.26 -1.64
N ASP A 268 -56.59 31.65 -0.47
CA ASP A 268 -56.25 30.26 -0.15
C ASP A 268 -57.42 29.47 0.46
N SER A 269 -58.61 30.09 0.53
CA SER A 269 -59.83 29.51 1.13
C SER A 269 -59.71 29.17 2.62
N ALA A 270 -58.75 29.75 3.34
CA ALA A 270 -58.63 29.59 4.79
C ALA A 270 -59.85 30.21 5.51
N ASP A 271 -60.46 29.47 6.42
CA ASP A 271 -61.55 29.91 7.27
C ASP A 271 -61.10 30.14 8.72
N ALA A 272 -61.68 31.16 9.38
CA ALA A 272 -61.44 31.46 10.78
C ALA A 272 -62.69 32.12 11.39
N GLY A 273 -62.94 31.93 12.68
CA GLY A 273 -64.09 32.52 13.35
C GLY A 273 -63.89 32.72 14.86
N VAL A 274 -64.70 33.59 15.45
CA VAL A 274 -64.68 33.91 16.88
C VAL A 274 -66.09 34.26 17.38
N THR A 275 -66.37 33.92 18.63
CA THR A 275 -67.58 34.34 19.36
C THR A 275 -67.25 35.58 20.19
N PHE A 276 -68.12 36.58 20.17
CA PHE A 276 -67.96 37.79 20.98
C PHE A 276 -69.31 38.33 21.48
N ASP A 277 -69.28 39.02 22.62
CA ASP A 277 -70.44 39.67 23.21
C ASP A 277 -70.39 41.19 23.00
N VAL A 278 -71.54 41.77 22.67
CA VAL A 278 -71.76 43.20 22.62
C VAL A 278 -72.52 43.60 23.88
N ALA A 279 -71.95 44.47 24.70
CA ALA A 279 -72.60 44.94 25.92
C ALA A 279 -73.77 45.89 25.60
N ALA A 280 -74.90 45.75 26.33
CA ALA A 280 -76.01 46.69 26.27
C ALA A 280 -75.65 47.95 27.06
N LEU A 281 -75.14 48.96 26.36
CA LEU A 281 -74.67 50.23 26.95
C LEU A 281 -75.53 51.39 26.47
N GLU A 282 -75.69 52.42 27.32
CA GLU A 282 -76.47 53.64 26.99
C GLU A 282 -75.74 54.57 26.01
N THR A 283 -74.44 54.36 25.81
CA THR A 283 -73.59 55.09 24.85
C THR A 283 -72.84 54.12 23.97
N ASP A 284 -72.71 54.42 22.68
CA ASP A 284 -71.85 53.66 21.78
C ASP A 284 -70.38 53.87 22.14
N GLN A 285 -69.68 52.77 22.46
CA GLN A 285 -68.27 52.80 22.82
C GLN A 285 -67.34 52.28 21.71
N GLY A 286 -67.90 51.74 20.62
CA GLY A 286 -67.12 51.15 19.53
C GLY A 286 -66.37 49.89 19.96
N LEU A 287 -66.62 48.76 19.31
CA LEU A 287 -65.98 47.48 19.58
C LEU A 287 -65.11 47.07 18.39
N ARG A 288 -63.91 46.54 18.66
CA ARG A 288 -63.05 45.96 17.61
C ARG A 288 -62.86 44.46 17.89
N ILE A 289 -63.15 43.65 16.89
CA ILE A 289 -63.06 42.19 16.94
C ILE A 289 -62.02 41.72 15.93
N GLU A 290 -61.01 41.02 16.43
CA GLU A 290 -59.99 40.39 15.59
C GLU A 290 -60.33 38.92 15.34
N VAL A 291 -60.31 38.52 14.07
CA VAL A 291 -60.42 37.12 13.66
C VAL A 291 -59.05 36.66 13.15
N VAL A 292 -58.44 35.70 13.85
CA VAL A 292 -57.08 35.25 13.57
C VAL A 292 -57.10 34.14 12.51
N PHE A 293 -56.61 34.42 11.32
CA PHE A 293 -56.47 33.45 10.23
C PHE A 293 -55.12 32.73 10.31
N PRO A 294 -55.04 31.46 9.89
CA PRO A 294 -53.77 30.75 9.76
C PRO A 294 -52.85 31.42 8.71
N GLU A 295 -51.54 31.29 8.91
CA GLU A 295 -50.53 31.77 7.94
C GLU A 295 -50.67 31.03 6.59
N PRO A 296 -50.54 31.74 5.45
CA PRO A 296 -50.56 31.11 4.13
C PRO A 296 -49.36 30.17 3.95
N GLN A 297 -49.57 29.00 3.34
CA GLN A 297 -48.49 28.03 3.15
C GLN A 297 -47.43 28.52 2.15
N PRO A 298 -46.13 28.28 2.40
CA PRO A 298 -45.04 28.73 1.53
C PRO A 298 -44.94 27.89 0.24
N ASP A 299 -44.50 28.50 -0.85
CA ASP A 299 -44.29 27.82 -2.14
C ASP A 299 -43.19 26.73 -2.06
N PRO A 300 -43.34 25.60 -2.78
CA PRO A 300 -42.33 24.55 -2.83
C PRO A 300 -41.04 25.04 -3.52
N THR A 301 -39.90 24.60 -3.00
CA THR A 301 -38.56 25.01 -3.46
C THR A 301 -37.90 23.90 -4.29
N MET A 302 -37.20 24.27 -5.36
CA MET A 302 -36.46 23.31 -6.20
C MET A 302 -35.17 22.85 -5.52
N ILE A 303 -35.03 21.53 -5.35
CA ILE A 303 -33.85 20.87 -4.79
C ILE A 303 -33.25 19.93 -5.83
N THR A 304 -31.92 19.98 -5.96
CA THR A 304 -31.17 19.07 -6.85
C THR A 304 -30.45 18.02 -6.03
N PHE A 305 -30.55 16.76 -6.44
CA PHE A 305 -29.94 15.60 -5.83
C PHE A 305 -28.87 15.04 -6.76
N ARG A 306 -27.69 14.77 -6.21
CA ARG A 306 -26.55 14.26 -6.98
C ARG A 306 -25.90 13.08 -6.25
N ALA A 307 -25.74 11.95 -6.94
CA ALA A 307 -25.06 10.78 -6.42
C ALA A 307 -23.63 10.71 -6.99
N VAL A 308 -22.65 10.60 -6.10
CA VAL A 308 -21.21 10.71 -6.43
C VAL A 308 -20.39 9.60 -5.80
N ILE A 309 -19.21 9.31 -6.35
CA ILE A 309 -18.30 8.26 -5.87
C ILE A 309 -17.20 8.83 -4.96
N GLY A 310 -17.01 8.25 -3.78
CA GLY A 310 -15.87 8.44 -2.88
C GLY A 310 -15.95 9.67 -1.97
N THR A 311 -16.19 10.87 -2.50
CA THR A 311 -16.32 12.11 -1.69
C THR A 311 -17.46 12.99 -2.20
N GLU A 312 -17.92 13.98 -1.42
CA GLU A 312 -18.98 14.93 -1.85
C GLU A 312 -18.60 15.74 -3.12
N ASN A 313 -17.31 15.84 -3.44
CA ASN A 313 -16.78 16.46 -4.67
C ASN A 313 -16.30 15.41 -5.70
N GLY A 314 -16.65 14.14 -5.51
CA GLY A 314 -16.30 13.04 -6.40
C GLY A 314 -17.03 13.12 -7.76
N PRO A 315 -16.64 12.27 -8.72
CA PRO A 315 -17.34 12.17 -9.99
C PRO A 315 -18.77 11.66 -9.78
N ASP A 316 -19.70 12.17 -10.60
CA ASP A 316 -21.07 11.69 -10.64
C ASP A 316 -21.12 10.23 -11.09
N ILE A 317 -22.01 9.45 -10.49
CA ILE A 317 -22.30 8.09 -10.95
C ILE A 317 -22.99 8.19 -12.33
N ASP A 318 -22.37 7.63 -13.36
CA ASP A 318 -22.85 7.67 -14.75
C ASP A 318 -23.70 6.44 -15.14
N THR A 319 -23.81 5.45 -14.26
CA THR A 319 -24.70 4.30 -14.38
C THR A 319 -26.01 4.50 -13.59
N PRO A 320 -27.07 3.70 -13.82
CA PRO A 320 -28.39 3.99 -13.28
C PRO A 320 -28.45 4.12 -11.74
N VAL A 321 -28.99 5.24 -11.27
CA VAL A 321 -29.28 5.53 -9.86
C VAL A 321 -30.78 5.78 -9.73
N PHE A 322 -31.41 5.08 -8.79
CA PHE A 322 -32.82 5.24 -8.44
C PHE A 322 -32.93 6.07 -7.17
N TRP A 323 -33.83 7.04 -7.14
CA TRP A 323 -34.02 7.95 -6.01
C TRP A 323 -35.40 7.76 -5.37
N ASP A 324 -35.39 7.65 -4.04
CA ASP A 324 -36.60 7.75 -3.22
C ASP A 324 -36.49 8.96 -2.30
N ILE A 325 -37.48 9.84 -2.34
CA ILE A 325 -37.57 11.04 -1.50
C ILE A 325 -38.91 11.03 -0.80
N GLY A 326 -38.92 11.25 0.51
CA GLY A 326 -40.15 11.40 1.27
C GLY A 326 -40.08 12.48 2.35
N SER A 327 -41.24 12.93 2.79
CA SER A 327 -41.40 13.80 3.96
C SER A 327 -42.16 13.08 5.07
N GLU A 328 -42.00 13.52 6.32
CA GLU A 328 -42.81 13.00 7.43
C GLU A 328 -44.30 13.39 7.31
N ALA A 329 -44.61 14.45 6.55
CA ALA A 329 -45.96 14.98 6.38
C ALA A 329 -46.74 14.28 5.26
N ASP A 330 -46.11 14.02 4.12
CA ASP A 330 -46.77 13.60 2.87
C ASP A 330 -46.39 12.18 2.43
N GLY A 331 -45.44 11.54 3.12
CA GLY A 331 -44.94 10.22 2.75
C GLY A 331 -44.00 10.27 1.54
N ALA A 332 -44.11 9.31 0.62
CA ALA A 332 -43.25 9.24 -0.56
C ALA A 332 -43.63 10.32 -1.59
N ILE A 333 -42.67 11.18 -1.93
CA ILE A 333 -42.80 12.29 -2.89
C ILE A 333 -42.20 11.90 -4.24
N VAL A 334 -41.03 11.26 -4.21
CA VAL A 334 -40.38 10.65 -5.37
C VAL A 334 -40.14 9.18 -5.02
N ASP A 335 -40.47 8.29 -5.94
CA ASP A 335 -40.39 6.83 -5.75
C ASP A 335 -39.79 6.22 -7.03
N ASP A 336 -38.64 5.57 -6.89
CA ASP A 336 -37.95 4.81 -7.96
C ASP A 336 -37.60 5.63 -9.23
N GLU A 337 -37.27 6.92 -9.10
CA GLU A 337 -36.89 7.74 -10.27
C GLU A 337 -35.45 7.48 -10.71
N MET A 338 -35.28 7.04 -11.96
CA MET A 338 -34.00 6.56 -12.50
C MET A 338 -33.25 7.66 -13.29
N THR A 339 -32.62 8.60 -12.58
CA THR A 339 -31.83 9.70 -13.18
C THR A 339 -30.73 10.19 -12.22
N ASN A 340 -29.62 10.73 -12.72
CA ASN A 340 -28.60 11.38 -11.88
C ASN A 340 -27.92 12.51 -12.68
N PRO A 341 -28.00 13.80 -12.27
CA PRO A 341 -28.73 14.33 -11.11
C PRO A 341 -30.26 14.27 -11.26
N LEU A 342 -30.97 14.31 -10.13
CA LEU A 342 -32.42 14.47 -10.04
C LEU A 342 -32.76 15.89 -9.54
N SER A 343 -33.80 16.52 -10.06
CA SER A 343 -34.33 17.78 -9.50
C SER A 343 -35.80 17.62 -9.16
N ALA A 344 -36.20 17.99 -7.94
CA ALA A 344 -37.58 17.88 -7.45
C ALA A 344 -38.04 19.17 -6.74
N MET A 345 -39.33 19.47 -6.82
CA MET A 345 -39.96 20.56 -6.05
C MET A 345 -40.40 20.00 -4.70
N LEU A 346 -39.84 20.50 -3.60
CA LEU A 346 -40.13 20.03 -2.26
C LEU A 346 -40.66 21.17 -1.37
N GLU A 347 -41.67 20.88 -0.56
CA GLU A 347 -42.19 21.82 0.44
C GLU A 347 -41.17 22.10 1.55
N LEU A 348 -41.30 23.24 2.22
CA LEU A 348 -40.43 23.57 3.35
C LEU A 348 -40.67 22.58 4.50
N GLY A 349 -39.60 21.96 5.00
CA GLY A 349 -39.74 20.94 6.04
C GLY A 349 -38.59 19.96 6.09
N SER A 350 -38.75 18.92 6.91
CA SER A 350 -37.80 17.80 7.00
C SER A 350 -38.13 16.75 5.96
N HIS A 351 -37.16 16.40 5.14
CA HIS A 351 -37.25 15.37 4.11
C HIS A 351 -36.16 14.33 4.30
N THR A 352 -36.41 13.13 3.78
CA THR A 352 -35.46 12.01 3.73
C THR A 352 -35.23 11.63 2.28
N VAL A 353 -33.98 11.40 1.90
CA VAL A 353 -33.60 10.86 0.58
C VAL A 353 -32.79 9.59 0.72
N THR A 354 -33.09 8.61 -0.12
CA THR A 354 -32.26 7.43 -0.39
C THR A 354 -31.96 7.36 -1.88
N ALA A 355 -30.77 6.89 -2.21
CA ALA A 355 -30.37 6.56 -3.57
C ALA A 355 -29.99 5.08 -3.64
N TYR A 356 -30.39 4.39 -4.69
CA TYR A 356 -29.98 3.02 -4.99
C TYR A 356 -29.16 3.00 -6.27
N TRP A 357 -27.90 2.57 -6.16
CA TRP A 357 -26.99 2.43 -7.29
C TRP A 357 -27.10 1.01 -7.87
N ALA A 358 -27.70 0.90 -9.05
CA ALA A 358 -28.11 -0.38 -9.63
C ALA A 358 -26.94 -1.31 -9.96
N GLU A 359 -25.80 -0.76 -10.39
CA GLU A 359 -24.64 -1.56 -10.81
C GLU A 359 -23.91 -2.21 -9.64
N GLN A 360 -23.92 -1.58 -8.47
CA GLN A 360 -23.33 -2.11 -7.24
C GLN A 360 -24.37 -2.77 -6.32
N GLU A 361 -25.63 -2.84 -6.75
CA GLU A 361 -26.78 -3.32 -5.96
C GLU A 361 -26.79 -2.76 -4.52
N THR A 362 -26.43 -1.49 -4.36
CA THR A 362 -26.21 -0.85 -3.07
C THR A 362 -27.12 0.35 -2.87
N THR A 363 -27.79 0.41 -1.72
CA THR A 363 -28.61 1.55 -1.30
C THR A 363 -27.85 2.43 -0.31
N SER A 364 -27.90 3.75 -0.50
CA SER A 364 -27.37 4.71 0.47
C SER A 364 -28.14 4.63 1.79
N GLN A 365 -27.51 5.01 2.89
CA GLN A 365 -28.28 5.26 4.11
C GLN A 365 -29.27 6.41 3.90
N PRO A 366 -30.47 6.38 4.53
CA PRO A 366 -31.41 7.48 4.50
C PRO A 366 -30.78 8.76 5.03
N ARG A 367 -30.71 9.80 4.20
CA ARG A 367 -30.18 11.11 4.57
C ARG A 367 -31.35 12.04 4.88
N GLN A 368 -31.46 12.48 6.13
CA GLN A 368 -32.36 13.56 6.51
C GLN A 368 -31.77 14.92 6.10
N PHE A 369 -32.58 15.77 5.51
CA PHE A 369 -32.24 17.14 5.18
C PHE A 369 -33.44 18.05 5.36
N MET A 370 -33.18 19.31 5.69
CA MET A 370 -34.22 20.33 5.75
C MET A 370 -34.35 20.95 4.36
N VAL A 371 -35.55 21.38 3.97
CA VAL A 371 -35.79 22.24 2.81
C VAL A 371 -36.14 23.63 3.32
N THR A 372 -35.49 24.64 2.75
CA THR A 372 -35.63 26.07 3.09
C THR A 372 -36.01 26.83 1.82
N ALA A 373 -36.38 28.10 1.92
CA ALA A 373 -36.80 28.91 0.77
C ALA A 373 -35.73 29.08 -0.33
N ASP A 374 -34.45 28.86 -0.01
CA ASP A 374 -33.35 28.90 -0.99
C ASP A 374 -33.12 27.52 -1.65
N PRO A 375 -33.02 27.47 -3.00
CA PRO A 375 -32.60 26.27 -3.71
C PRO A 375 -31.22 25.80 -3.24
N ARG A 376 -31.07 24.49 -3.05
CA ARG A 376 -29.79 23.87 -2.67
C ARG A 376 -29.63 22.50 -3.28
N GLU A 377 -28.40 22.03 -3.25
CA GLU A 377 -28.00 20.72 -3.72
C GLU A 377 -27.79 19.75 -2.55
N ILE A 378 -28.27 18.53 -2.69
CA ILE A 378 -28.09 17.42 -1.74
C ILE A 378 -27.25 16.34 -2.42
N VAL A 379 -26.07 16.07 -1.86
CA VAL A 379 -25.14 15.07 -2.39
C VAL A 379 -25.24 13.77 -1.60
N VAL A 380 -25.39 12.64 -2.28
CA VAL A 380 -25.32 11.29 -1.70
C VAL A 380 -24.04 10.63 -2.18
N VAL A 381 -23.16 10.26 -1.26
CA VAL A 381 -21.84 9.69 -1.57
C VAL A 381 -21.92 8.17 -1.44
N PHE A 382 -21.50 7.46 -2.49
CA PHE A 382 -21.29 6.01 -2.48
C PHE A 382 -19.80 5.69 -2.31
N GLU A 383 -19.51 4.60 -1.62
CA GLU A 383 -18.15 4.06 -1.59
C GLU A 383 -17.74 3.57 -2.99
N PRO A 384 -16.47 3.75 -3.40
CA PRO A 384 -16.00 3.20 -4.67
C PRO A 384 -16.11 1.66 -4.66
N PRO A 385 -16.41 1.04 -5.82
CA PRO A 385 -16.54 -0.41 -5.91
C PRO A 385 -15.26 -1.11 -5.46
N ALA A 386 -15.41 -2.16 -4.66
CA ALA A 386 -14.28 -2.97 -4.23
C ALA A 386 -13.63 -3.63 -5.44
N ILE A 387 -12.33 -3.38 -5.64
CA ILE A 387 -11.55 -4.11 -6.64
C ILE A 387 -11.49 -5.57 -6.17
N THR A 388 -12.01 -6.50 -6.97
CA THR A 388 -12.02 -7.93 -6.66
C THR A 388 -11.25 -8.71 -7.72
N ALA A 389 -10.79 -9.90 -7.36
CA ALA A 389 -10.16 -10.85 -8.26
C ALA A 389 -10.80 -12.23 -8.12
N SER A 390 -10.71 -13.06 -9.16
CA SER A 390 -11.13 -14.47 -9.13
C SER A 390 -9.94 -15.38 -9.44
N ILE A 391 -9.92 -16.55 -8.80
CA ILE A 391 -8.88 -17.57 -8.97
C ILE A 391 -9.54 -18.90 -9.34
N GLY A 392 -9.05 -19.52 -10.41
CA GLY A 392 -9.36 -20.89 -10.80
C GLY A 392 -8.12 -21.77 -10.65
N ALA A 393 -8.18 -22.73 -9.73
CA ALA A 393 -7.14 -23.71 -9.45
C ALA A 393 -7.77 -25.11 -9.24
N PRO A 394 -7.01 -26.21 -9.43
CA PRO A 394 -7.49 -27.54 -9.09
C PRO A 394 -7.78 -27.66 -7.58
N SER A 395 -8.74 -28.52 -7.21
CA SER A 395 -9.12 -28.74 -5.80
C SER A 395 -8.08 -29.55 -5.01
N THR A 396 -7.19 -30.26 -5.70
CA THR A 396 -6.14 -31.11 -5.10
C THR A 396 -4.85 -31.02 -5.88
N ALA A 397 -3.70 -31.09 -5.21
CA ALA A 397 -2.38 -31.22 -5.84
C ALA A 397 -1.42 -32.02 -4.97
N ILE A 398 -0.34 -32.54 -5.56
CA ILE A 398 0.70 -33.28 -4.83
C ILE A 398 1.76 -32.28 -4.32
N VAL A 399 2.28 -32.49 -3.11
CA VAL A 399 3.41 -31.72 -2.55
C VAL A 399 4.54 -31.55 -3.57
N GLY A 400 5.14 -30.35 -3.66
CA GLY A 400 6.26 -30.06 -4.56
C GLY A 400 5.90 -29.93 -6.05
N SER A 401 4.69 -30.33 -6.47
CA SER A 401 4.26 -30.21 -7.87
C SER A 401 4.04 -28.75 -8.29
N THR A 402 4.12 -28.48 -9.60
CA THR A 402 3.70 -27.20 -10.17
C THR A 402 2.31 -27.34 -10.77
N ILE A 403 1.39 -26.44 -10.37
CA ILE A 403 0.03 -26.39 -10.91
C ILE A 403 -0.19 -25.14 -11.77
N GLU A 404 -1.15 -25.26 -12.68
CA GLU A 404 -1.64 -24.14 -13.47
C GLU A 404 -2.74 -23.40 -12.71
N VAL A 405 -2.60 -22.09 -12.54
CA VAL A 405 -3.56 -21.22 -11.86
C VAL A 405 -4.05 -20.15 -12.82
N THR A 406 -5.36 -20.16 -13.07
CA THR A 406 -6.05 -19.10 -13.82
C THR A 406 -6.53 -18.01 -12.88
N TRP A 407 -6.50 -16.78 -13.33
CA TRP A 407 -6.96 -15.64 -12.55
C TRP A 407 -7.55 -14.54 -13.45
N ASN A 408 -8.39 -13.70 -12.86
CA ASN A 408 -8.91 -12.45 -13.45
C ASN A 408 -8.95 -11.39 -12.34
N GLY A 409 -8.31 -10.24 -12.55
CA GLY A 409 -8.09 -9.19 -11.56
C GLY A 409 -7.43 -7.95 -12.16
N PRO A 410 -7.03 -6.97 -11.35
CA PRO A 410 -6.54 -5.66 -11.82
C PRO A 410 -5.19 -5.65 -12.56
N GLU A 411 -4.36 -6.69 -12.41
CA GLU A 411 -3.08 -6.87 -13.13
C GLU A 411 -2.09 -5.70 -12.95
N ASN A 412 -1.99 -5.16 -11.75
CA ASN A 412 -0.95 -4.17 -11.48
C ASN A 412 0.43 -4.85 -11.45
N ALA A 413 1.49 -4.09 -11.76
CA ALA A 413 2.85 -4.64 -11.92
C ALA A 413 3.43 -5.35 -10.69
N ASP A 414 2.92 -5.01 -9.49
CA ASP A 414 3.36 -5.58 -8.22
C ASP A 414 2.40 -6.65 -7.67
N ASP A 415 1.27 -6.90 -8.33
CA ASP A 415 0.29 -7.90 -7.90
C ASP A 415 0.90 -9.31 -7.99
N PHE A 416 0.54 -10.17 -7.03
CA PHE A 416 1.06 -11.54 -6.95
C PHE A 416 -0.03 -12.52 -6.50
N ILE A 417 0.13 -13.78 -6.89
CA ILE A 417 -0.67 -14.89 -6.39
C ILE A 417 0.18 -15.70 -5.44
N GLY A 418 -0.29 -15.88 -4.21
CA GLY A 418 0.39 -16.64 -3.16
C GLY A 418 -0.39 -17.86 -2.72
N ILE A 419 0.32 -18.92 -2.30
CA ILE A 419 -0.26 -20.09 -1.63
C ILE A 419 0.21 -20.17 -0.18
N GLY A 420 -0.73 -20.36 0.73
CA GLY A 420 -0.47 -20.37 2.17
C GLY A 420 -1.38 -21.31 2.95
N LYS A 421 -0.92 -21.83 4.09
CA LYS A 421 -1.68 -22.80 4.89
C LYS A 421 -2.89 -22.10 5.53
N VAL A 422 -4.07 -22.73 5.54
CA VAL A 422 -5.33 -22.09 5.99
C VAL A 422 -5.24 -21.57 7.44
N ASP A 423 -4.61 -22.33 8.33
CA ASP A 423 -4.52 -21.99 9.77
C ASP A 423 -3.28 -21.16 10.16
N ALA A 424 -2.44 -20.77 9.19
CA ALA A 424 -1.23 -20.00 9.48
C ALA A 424 -1.53 -18.48 9.54
N THR A 425 -0.92 -17.77 10.49
CA THR A 425 -1.13 -16.33 10.70
C THR A 425 0.12 -15.50 10.39
N GLY A 426 -0.07 -14.26 9.95
CA GLY A 426 1.02 -13.32 9.67
C GLY A 426 1.65 -13.51 8.29
N SER A 427 2.76 -12.80 8.01
CA SER A 427 3.47 -12.87 6.72
C SER A 427 4.06 -14.26 6.42
N ALA A 428 4.31 -15.08 7.45
CA ALA A 428 4.77 -16.45 7.33
C ALA A 428 3.69 -17.43 6.83
N ARG A 429 2.44 -16.98 6.66
CA ARG A 429 1.36 -17.81 6.11
C ARG A 429 1.63 -18.22 4.66
N TRP A 430 2.19 -17.31 3.87
CA TRP A 430 2.39 -17.47 2.42
C TRP A 430 3.77 -18.08 2.16
N ARG A 431 3.79 -19.29 1.60
CA ARG A 431 5.02 -20.07 1.40
C ARG A 431 5.61 -19.86 0.02
N ASN A 432 4.78 -19.97 -1.02
CA ASN A 432 5.17 -19.74 -2.41
C ASN A 432 4.30 -18.65 -3.03
N PHE A 433 4.87 -17.87 -3.94
CA PHE A 433 4.14 -16.86 -4.69
C PHE A 433 4.73 -16.66 -6.10
N THR A 434 3.88 -16.24 -7.02
CA THR A 434 4.24 -15.91 -8.41
C THR A 434 3.65 -14.55 -8.75
N LYS A 435 4.38 -13.70 -9.48
CA LYS A 435 3.88 -12.38 -9.91
C LYS A 435 2.82 -12.52 -11.01
N VAL A 436 1.83 -11.64 -10.99
CA VAL A 436 0.70 -11.67 -11.92
C VAL A 436 1.12 -11.24 -13.34
N SER A 437 2.27 -10.57 -13.49
CA SER A 437 2.85 -10.16 -14.79
C SER A 437 3.10 -11.30 -15.79
N ASP A 438 3.03 -12.56 -15.34
CA ASP A 438 3.33 -13.75 -16.15
C ASP A 438 2.14 -14.24 -17.00
N SER A 439 1.08 -13.42 -17.12
CA SER A 439 -0.20 -13.70 -17.80
C SER A 439 -1.03 -14.84 -17.17
N SER A 440 -2.32 -14.93 -17.55
CA SER A 440 -3.25 -15.97 -17.07
C SER A 440 -3.40 -17.04 -18.16
N PRO A 441 -3.10 -18.33 -17.89
CA PRO A 441 -2.73 -18.92 -16.60
C PRO A 441 -1.23 -18.79 -16.24
N LEU A 442 -0.93 -18.81 -14.93
CA LEU A 442 0.43 -18.84 -14.39
C LEU A 442 0.77 -20.19 -13.73
N GLN A 443 2.06 -20.42 -13.51
CA GLN A 443 2.59 -21.61 -12.84
C GLN A 443 2.85 -21.33 -11.35
N LEU A 444 2.31 -22.16 -10.46
CA LEU A 444 2.47 -22.04 -9.01
C LEU A 444 2.98 -23.35 -8.40
N VAL A 445 4.08 -23.26 -7.66
CA VAL A 445 4.67 -24.42 -6.97
C VAL A 445 3.92 -24.69 -5.67
N ILE A 446 3.56 -25.95 -5.44
CA ILE A 446 2.85 -26.41 -4.24
C ILE A 446 3.83 -26.67 -3.10
N PRO A 447 3.55 -26.18 -1.88
CA PRO A 447 4.36 -26.42 -0.69
C PRO A 447 4.68 -27.91 -0.43
N PRO A 448 5.84 -28.25 0.17
CA PRO A 448 6.27 -29.64 0.34
C PRO A 448 5.57 -30.35 1.51
N GLU A 449 4.73 -29.63 2.24
CA GLU A 449 4.03 -30.11 3.43
C GLU A 449 2.54 -30.38 3.11
N PRO A 450 2.02 -31.59 3.34
CA PRO A 450 0.60 -31.90 3.13
C PRO A 450 -0.35 -31.09 4.02
N GLY A 451 -1.58 -30.89 3.55
CA GLY A 451 -2.65 -30.22 4.30
C GLY A 451 -3.55 -29.32 3.45
N GLN A 452 -4.40 -28.52 4.09
CA GLN A 452 -5.21 -27.51 3.40
C GLN A 452 -4.47 -26.18 3.25
N TYR A 453 -4.58 -25.60 2.05
CA TYR A 453 -4.00 -24.32 1.68
C TYR A 453 -5.02 -23.44 0.97
N ASP A 454 -4.81 -22.13 1.04
CA ASP A 454 -5.46 -21.11 0.24
C ASP A 454 -4.50 -20.59 -0.81
N ILE A 455 -4.99 -20.42 -2.03
CA ILE A 455 -4.35 -19.66 -3.11
C ILE A 455 -5.08 -18.31 -3.16
N ALA A 456 -4.36 -17.22 -3.03
CA ALA A 456 -4.94 -15.88 -2.95
C ALA A 456 -4.25 -14.88 -3.89
N TYR A 457 -5.04 -13.97 -4.45
CA TYR A 457 -4.59 -12.85 -5.28
C TYR A 457 -4.37 -11.64 -4.38
N PHE A 458 -3.19 -11.04 -4.47
CA PHE A 458 -2.80 -9.88 -3.69
C PHE A 458 -2.66 -8.64 -4.56
N ASP A 459 -3.22 -7.53 -4.09
CA ASP A 459 -2.79 -6.20 -4.50
C ASP A 459 -1.37 -5.96 -3.99
N GLY A 460 -0.41 -5.78 -4.90
CA GLY A 460 1.00 -5.61 -4.58
C GLY A 460 1.31 -4.32 -3.81
N ALA A 461 0.49 -3.28 -3.97
CA ALA A 461 0.71 -2.01 -3.28
C ALA A 461 0.26 -2.06 -1.81
N THR A 462 -0.85 -2.76 -1.54
CA THR A 462 -1.47 -2.79 -0.20
C THR A 462 -1.30 -4.10 0.55
N ASN A 463 -0.86 -5.18 -0.12
CA ASN A 463 -0.85 -6.56 0.36
C ASN A 463 -2.23 -7.06 0.82
N THR A 464 -3.31 -6.56 0.23
CA THR A 464 -4.68 -7.00 0.51
C THR A 464 -5.10 -8.14 -0.41
N VAL A 465 -5.87 -9.09 0.11
CA VAL A 465 -6.41 -10.21 -0.68
C VAL A 465 -7.63 -9.73 -1.46
N LEU A 466 -7.59 -9.84 -2.79
CA LEU A 466 -8.70 -9.46 -3.68
C LEU A 466 -9.57 -10.66 -4.11
N GLY A 467 -9.05 -11.88 -3.96
CA GLY A 467 -9.74 -13.14 -4.28
C GLY A 467 -8.96 -14.36 -3.80
N SER A 468 -9.64 -15.47 -3.51
CA SER A 468 -8.99 -16.70 -3.04
C SER A 468 -9.71 -17.99 -3.47
N ALA A 469 -8.96 -19.08 -3.57
CA ALA A 469 -9.45 -20.45 -3.80
C ALA A 469 -8.77 -21.42 -2.83
N THR A 470 -9.47 -22.46 -2.39
CA THR A 470 -8.93 -23.50 -1.49
C THR A 470 -8.38 -24.68 -2.29
N ILE A 471 -7.31 -25.31 -1.77
CA ILE A 471 -6.70 -26.50 -2.35
C ILE A 471 -6.23 -27.47 -1.26
N GLU A 472 -6.45 -28.77 -1.47
CA GLU A 472 -5.92 -29.84 -0.63
C GLU A 472 -4.59 -30.37 -1.20
N VAL A 473 -3.52 -30.24 -0.43
CA VAL A 473 -2.18 -30.71 -0.79
C VAL A 473 -1.96 -32.11 -0.23
N MET A 474 -1.82 -33.08 -1.14
CA MET A 474 -1.63 -34.50 -0.85
C MET A 474 -0.14 -34.86 -0.78
N ALA A 475 0.19 -35.84 0.07
CA ALA A 475 1.55 -36.38 0.14
C ALA A 475 1.91 -37.12 -1.17
N ALA A 476 3.17 -37.05 -1.58
CA ALA A 476 3.70 -37.82 -2.70
C ALA A 476 3.98 -39.27 -2.27
N GLU A 477 3.72 -40.23 -3.16
CA GLU A 477 4.11 -41.63 -2.93
C GLU A 477 5.60 -41.83 -3.24
N ILE A 478 6.41 -41.88 -2.18
CA ILE A 478 7.87 -42.03 -2.28
C ILE A 478 8.29 -43.39 -1.73
N THR A 479 9.20 -44.08 -2.40
CA THR A 479 9.89 -45.27 -1.88
C THR A 479 11.39 -45.14 -2.06
N ILE A 480 12.17 -45.64 -1.09
CA ILE A 480 13.62 -45.75 -1.17
C ILE A 480 13.98 -47.19 -0.77
N ASN A 481 14.75 -47.86 -1.62
CA ASN A 481 15.30 -49.17 -1.36
C ASN A 481 16.82 -49.09 -1.51
N ALA A 482 17.50 -49.11 -0.37
CA ALA A 482 18.94 -48.98 -0.20
C ALA A 482 19.47 -50.17 0.61
N PRO A 483 20.77 -50.50 0.50
CA PRO A 483 21.38 -51.51 1.36
C PRO A 483 21.30 -51.12 2.84
N GLY A 484 21.21 -52.11 3.74
CA GLY A 484 21.18 -51.86 5.19
C GLY A 484 22.54 -51.50 5.78
N GLU A 485 23.62 -51.78 5.05
CA GLU A 485 25.01 -51.56 5.48
C GLU A 485 25.85 -51.09 4.28
N ALA A 486 26.78 -50.17 4.51
CA ALA A 486 27.79 -49.72 3.54
C ALA A 486 29.11 -49.41 4.27
N SER A 487 30.24 -49.54 3.59
CA SER A 487 31.54 -49.16 4.15
C SER A 487 31.71 -47.64 4.13
N VAL A 488 32.54 -47.06 5.02
CA VAL A 488 32.83 -45.61 4.98
C VAL A 488 33.28 -45.19 3.58
N SER A 489 32.80 -44.03 3.13
CA SER A 489 33.11 -43.45 1.82
C SER A 489 32.71 -44.30 0.59
N GLU A 490 32.17 -45.50 0.75
CA GLU A 490 31.73 -46.38 -0.33
C GLU A 490 30.60 -45.73 -1.14
N VAL A 491 30.66 -45.86 -2.47
CA VAL A 491 29.56 -45.46 -3.35
C VAL A 491 28.68 -46.68 -3.59
N PHE A 492 27.47 -46.67 -3.04
CA PHE A 492 26.48 -47.74 -3.21
C PHE A 492 25.33 -47.31 -4.12
N GLU A 493 24.66 -48.28 -4.73
CA GLU A 493 23.47 -48.06 -5.55
C GLU A 493 22.20 -48.19 -4.69
N LEU A 494 21.22 -47.32 -4.94
CA LEU A 494 19.88 -47.41 -4.37
C LEU A 494 18.83 -47.17 -5.46
N THR A 495 17.66 -47.77 -5.30
CA THR A 495 16.49 -47.52 -6.16
C THR A 495 15.46 -46.72 -5.40
N TRP A 496 14.83 -45.78 -6.07
CA TRP A 496 13.76 -44.96 -5.50
C TRP A 496 12.61 -44.78 -6.48
N THR A 497 11.43 -44.49 -5.95
CA THR A 497 10.27 -44.01 -6.70
C THR A 497 9.75 -42.74 -6.04
N GLY A 498 9.22 -41.82 -6.82
CA GLY A 498 8.68 -40.56 -6.33
C GLY A 498 8.63 -39.53 -7.45
N PRO A 499 8.18 -38.31 -7.15
CA PRO A 499 8.37 -37.20 -8.07
C PRO A 499 9.85 -36.91 -8.31
N ASP A 500 10.18 -36.37 -9.48
CA ASP A 500 11.52 -35.89 -9.85
C ASP A 500 11.40 -34.41 -10.16
N TYR A 501 11.04 -33.60 -9.16
CA TYR A 501 10.95 -32.15 -9.37
C TYR A 501 12.35 -31.57 -9.44
N THR A 502 12.45 -30.40 -10.07
CA THR A 502 13.73 -29.73 -10.30
C THR A 502 14.49 -29.57 -8.97
N ASN A 503 15.72 -30.06 -8.94
CA ASN A 503 16.63 -30.04 -7.79
C ASN A 503 16.24 -30.90 -6.59
N ASP A 504 15.22 -31.76 -6.68
CA ASP A 504 14.99 -32.76 -5.64
C ASP A 504 16.23 -33.65 -5.49
N PHE A 505 16.48 -34.13 -4.26
CA PHE A 505 17.69 -34.90 -3.98
C PHE A 505 17.50 -35.94 -2.89
N ILE A 506 18.32 -36.98 -2.95
CA ILE A 506 18.41 -37.99 -1.90
C ILE A 506 19.75 -37.79 -1.17
N GLY A 507 19.67 -37.53 0.13
CA GLY A 507 20.83 -37.28 0.99
C GLY A 507 21.01 -38.35 2.06
N ILE A 508 22.25 -38.60 2.48
CA ILE A 508 22.59 -39.45 3.63
C ILE A 508 23.13 -38.60 4.77
N GLY A 509 22.52 -38.67 5.95
CA GLY A 509 22.85 -37.84 7.11
C GLY A 509 22.81 -38.59 8.43
N MET A 510 23.43 -38.05 9.47
CA MET A 510 23.52 -38.71 10.78
C MET A 510 22.14 -38.75 11.46
N VAL A 511 21.84 -39.84 12.17
CA VAL A 511 20.60 -39.94 12.97
C VAL A 511 20.50 -38.76 13.94
N GLY A 512 19.35 -38.09 13.95
CA GLY A 512 19.06 -36.95 14.84
C GLY A 512 19.63 -35.60 14.40
N ALA A 513 20.28 -35.50 13.24
CA ALA A 513 20.77 -34.22 12.71
C ALA A 513 19.64 -33.32 12.17
N SER A 514 19.79 -32.00 12.33
CA SER A 514 18.83 -30.96 11.90
C SER A 514 19.52 -29.82 11.14
N GLY A 515 18.76 -29.06 10.33
CA GLY A 515 19.28 -27.95 9.53
C GLY A 515 20.32 -28.41 8.49
N SER A 516 21.40 -27.65 8.32
CA SER A 516 22.47 -27.99 7.35
C SER A 516 23.24 -29.28 7.67
N GLY A 517 23.02 -29.89 8.84
CA GLY A 517 23.59 -31.19 9.20
C GLY A 517 22.76 -32.41 8.76
N GLN A 518 21.58 -32.19 8.17
CA GLN A 518 20.63 -33.26 7.82
C GLN A 518 21.13 -34.21 6.73
N TRP A 519 22.12 -33.82 5.95
CA TRP A 519 22.82 -34.67 5.00
C TRP A 519 24.32 -34.33 4.98
N ARG A 520 25.14 -35.33 4.68
CA ARG A 520 26.60 -35.26 4.53
C ARG A 520 27.00 -35.35 3.07
N ASN A 521 26.42 -36.32 2.37
CA ASN A 521 26.52 -36.50 0.92
C ASN A 521 25.10 -36.56 0.35
N PHE A 522 24.94 -36.15 -0.91
CA PHE A 522 23.65 -36.19 -1.60
C PHE A 522 23.84 -36.38 -3.10
N THR A 523 22.79 -36.87 -3.75
CA THR A 523 22.70 -37.02 -5.20
C THR A 523 21.34 -36.49 -5.65
N LEU A 524 21.31 -35.71 -6.75
CA LEU A 524 20.06 -35.20 -7.31
C LEU A 524 19.23 -36.35 -7.88
N THR A 525 17.90 -36.27 -7.74
CA THR A 525 16.97 -37.26 -8.31
C THR A 525 17.02 -37.32 -9.83
N SER A 526 17.43 -36.22 -10.48
CA SER A 526 17.59 -36.11 -11.94
C SER A 526 18.63 -37.07 -12.53
N GLU A 527 19.51 -37.65 -11.72
CA GLU A 527 20.45 -38.72 -12.12
C GLU A 527 19.72 -40.05 -12.41
N GLY A 528 18.44 -40.17 -12.03
CA GLY A 528 17.57 -41.31 -12.30
C GLY A 528 17.51 -42.35 -11.17
N SER A 529 16.95 -43.51 -11.49
CA SER A 529 16.78 -44.65 -10.58
C SER A 529 17.11 -45.95 -11.36
N PRO A 530 18.09 -46.76 -10.93
CA PRO A 530 18.91 -46.62 -9.73
C PRO A 530 19.84 -45.40 -9.76
N MET A 531 20.16 -44.85 -8.58
CA MET A 531 21.15 -43.79 -8.41
C MET A 531 22.30 -44.25 -7.52
N ARG A 532 23.43 -43.54 -7.62
CA ARG A 532 24.64 -43.75 -6.82
C ARG A 532 24.72 -42.73 -5.70
N LEU A 533 24.90 -43.17 -4.46
CA LEU A 533 25.05 -42.32 -3.28
C LEU A 533 26.31 -42.71 -2.51
N GLN A 534 27.05 -41.72 -2.00
CA GLN A 534 28.29 -41.95 -1.27
C GLN A 534 28.04 -42.02 0.23
N ALA A 535 28.50 -43.09 0.89
CA ALA A 535 28.49 -43.22 2.34
C ALA A 535 29.41 -42.18 3.01
N PRO A 536 29.04 -41.66 4.19
CA PRO A 536 29.91 -40.77 4.98
C PRO A 536 31.26 -41.39 5.38
N SER A 537 32.24 -40.54 5.71
CA SER A 537 33.61 -40.95 6.10
C SER A 537 33.78 -41.36 7.56
N VAL A 538 32.70 -41.33 8.35
CA VAL A 538 32.72 -41.71 9.75
C VAL A 538 31.78 -42.92 9.93
N PRO A 539 32.22 -43.99 10.60
CA PRO A 539 31.33 -45.11 10.92
C PRO A 539 30.20 -44.68 11.86
N GLY A 540 29.01 -45.26 11.71
CA GLY A 540 27.87 -44.98 12.58
C GLY A 540 26.52 -45.29 11.95
N GLU A 541 25.45 -44.87 12.64
CA GLU A 541 24.07 -44.98 12.15
C GLU A 541 23.68 -43.71 11.38
N TYR A 542 23.14 -43.90 10.18
CA TYR A 542 22.74 -42.83 9.27
C TYR A 542 21.32 -43.05 8.75
N LEU A 543 20.73 -41.98 8.25
CA LEU A 543 19.43 -41.93 7.57
C LEU A 543 19.66 -41.47 6.13
N ILE A 544 19.12 -42.23 5.18
CA ILE A 544 18.93 -41.81 3.79
C ILE A 544 17.57 -41.15 3.72
N LYS A 545 17.53 -39.91 3.23
CA LYS A 545 16.32 -39.10 3.17
C LYS A 545 16.10 -38.58 1.77
N TYR A 546 14.85 -38.66 1.29
CA TYR A 546 14.42 -37.93 0.11
C TYR A 546 14.04 -36.50 0.53
N PHE A 547 14.56 -35.51 -0.19
CA PHE A 547 14.27 -34.10 0.03
C PHE A 547 13.57 -33.49 -1.17
N PHE A 548 12.48 -32.78 -0.91
CA PHE A 548 12.03 -31.75 -1.83
C PHE A 548 13.00 -30.56 -1.75
N ASP A 549 13.46 -30.06 -2.89
CA ASP A 549 14.36 -28.88 -2.94
C ASP A 549 13.79 -27.70 -2.13
N GLN A 550 12.47 -27.54 -2.22
CA GLN A 550 11.74 -26.52 -1.49
C GLN A 550 11.95 -26.64 0.02
N GLU A 551 12.70 -25.67 0.55
CA GLU A 551 13.08 -25.58 1.96
C GLU A 551 13.89 -26.80 2.49
N ASN A 552 14.46 -27.62 1.61
CA ASN A 552 15.09 -28.91 1.96
C ASN A 552 14.19 -29.78 2.85
N TRP A 553 12.93 -29.96 2.45
CA TRP A 553 11.94 -30.67 3.25
C TRP A 553 12.11 -32.20 3.15
N PRO A 554 12.33 -32.93 4.27
CA PRO A 554 12.47 -34.38 4.24
C PRO A 554 11.11 -35.07 4.08
N ALA A 555 10.94 -35.86 3.02
CA ALA A 555 9.68 -36.52 2.69
C ALA A 555 9.60 -37.99 3.13
N LEU A 556 10.73 -38.71 3.11
CA LEU A 556 10.84 -40.10 3.55
C LEU A 556 12.24 -40.35 4.12
N GLU A 557 12.36 -41.22 5.13
CA GLU A 557 13.63 -41.60 5.75
C GLU A 557 13.80 -43.13 5.82
N VAL A 558 15.00 -43.64 5.52
CA VAL A 558 15.40 -45.06 5.61
C VAL A 558 16.74 -45.17 6.32
N SER A 559 16.91 -46.16 7.20
CA SER A 559 18.15 -46.35 7.98
C SER A 559 19.23 -47.10 7.20
N ILE A 560 20.49 -46.75 7.43
CA ILE A 560 21.69 -47.45 6.94
C ILE A 560 22.80 -47.39 8.00
N ILE A 561 23.57 -48.46 8.14
CA ILE A 561 24.74 -48.53 9.02
C ILE A 561 26.00 -48.36 8.17
N VAL A 562 26.86 -47.42 8.55
CA VAL A 562 28.17 -47.21 7.93
C VAL A 562 29.24 -47.87 8.79
N VAL A 563 29.99 -48.81 8.21
CA VAL A 563 31.03 -49.59 8.91
C VAL A 563 32.44 -49.24 8.45
N GLU A 564 33.44 -49.52 9.29
CA GLU A 564 34.84 -49.39 8.90
C GLU A 564 35.20 -50.39 7.77
N PRO A 565 36.02 -49.98 6.78
CA PRO A 565 36.38 -50.83 5.66
C PRO A 565 37.52 -51.77 6.06
N GLU A 566 37.54 -53.00 5.51
CA GLU A 566 38.69 -53.88 5.63
C GLU A 566 39.84 -53.40 4.73
N VAL A 567 40.85 -52.76 5.33
CA VAL A 567 42.01 -52.22 4.60
C VAL A 567 43.26 -53.06 4.81
N SER A 568 44.01 -53.32 3.73
CA SER A 568 45.34 -53.91 3.79
C SER A 568 46.27 -53.29 2.75
N VAL A 569 47.57 -53.27 3.05
CA VAL A 569 48.63 -52.83 2.14
C VAL A 569 49.73 -53.88 2.11
N SER A 570 50.11 -54.32 0.90
CA SER A 570 51.17 -55.28 0.64
C SER A 570 52.24 -54.64 -0.23
N ALA A 571 53.44 -54.49 0.34
CA ALA A 571 54.61 -53.88 -0.28
C ALA A 571 55.88 -54.67 0.12
N PRO A 572 56.99 -54.55 -0.62
CA PRO A 572 58.27 -55.11 -0.20
C PRO A 572 58.75 -54.49 1.13
N SER A 573 59.43 -55.28 1.96
CA SER A 573 59.97 -54.80 3.25
C SER A 573 61.26 -53.99 3.12
N GLU A 574 61.92 -54.05 1.96
CA GLU A 574 63.15 -53.32 1.65
C GLU A 574 63.10 -52.80 0.21
N ALA A 575 63.64 -51.61 -0.04
CA ALA A 575 63.81 -51.02 -1.37
C ALA A 575 64.98 -50.03 -1.39
N ASP A 576 65.43 -49.63 -2.56
CA ASP A 576 66.41 -48.55 -2.70
C ASP A 576 65.71 -47.18 -2.68
N VAL A 577 66.45 -46.14 -2.30
CA VAL A 577 65.96 -44.76 -2.38
C VAL A 577 65.69 -44.34 -3.82
N SER A 578 64.69 -43.48 -4.00
CA SER A 578 64.17 -43.03 -5.30
C SER A 578 63.58 -44.11 -6.21
N GLN A 579 63.64 -45.40 -5.87
CA GLN A 579 63.10 -46.52 -6.66
C GLN A 579 61.57 -46.48 -6.80
N MET A 580 61.04 -46.97 -7.92
CA MET A 580 59.62 -47.31 -8.08
C MET A 580 59.34 -48.72 -7.55
N ILE A 581 58.41 -48.86 -6.60
CA ILE A 581 58.00 -50.13 -6.01
C ILE A 581 56.52 -50.41 -6.32
N GLU A 582 56.19 -51.69 -6.50
CA GLU A 582 54.80 -52.15 -6.61
C GLU A 582 54.15 -52.27 -5.23
N VAL A 583 52.98 -51.67 -5.07
CA VAL A 583 52.18 -51.74 -3.84
C VAL A 583 50.77 -52.22 -4.16
N ALA A 584 50.42 -53.40 -3.65
CA ALA A 584 49.07 -53.93 -3.71
C ALA A 584 48.28 -53.53 -2.47
N TRP A 585 46.97 -53.39 -2.59
CA TRP A 585 46.14 -52.90 -1.49
C TRP A 585 44.71 -53.45 -1.56
N THR A 586 44.01 -53.46 -0.43
CA THR A 586 42.56 -53.66 -0.35
C THR A 586 41.94 -52.51 0.42
N GLY A 587 40.78 -52.03 -0.01
CA GLY A 587 40.11 -50.87 0.56
C GLY A 587 39.16 -50.23 -0.47
N PRO A 588 38.47 -49.14 -0.09
CA PRO A 588 37.70 -48.35 -1.05
C PRO A 588 38.63 -47.73 -2.12
N ASN A 589 38.09 -47.43 -3.31
CA ASN A 589 38.83 -46.72 -4.36
C ASN A 589 38.13 -45.40 -4.69
N THR A 590 37.91 -44.59 -3.65
CA THR A 590 37.16 -43.35 -3.82
C THR A 590 38.06 -42.28 -4.43
N PRO A 591 37.52 -41.37 -5.27
CA PRO A 591 38.33 -40.31 -5.84
C PRO A 591 39.03 -39.49 -4.74
N GLY A 592 40.36 -39.44 -4.79
CA GLY A 592 41.20 -38.76 -3.80
C GLY A 592 41.87 -39.68 -2.79
N ASP A 593 41.53 -40.98 -2.76
CA ASP A 593 42.27 -41.96 -1.97
C ASP A 593 43.70 -42.15 -2.51
N PHE A 594 44.67 -42.32 -1.63
CA PHE A 594 46.07 -42.47 -2.01
C PHE A 594 46.87 -43.34 -1.05
N ILE A 595 47.96 -43.90 -1.57
CA ILE A 595 48.97 -44.61 -0.78
C ILE A 595 50.20 -43.71 -0.68
N GLY A 596 50.63 -43.41 0.53
CA GLY A 596 51.79 -42.57 0.82
C GLY A 596 52.89 -43.30 1.57
N ILE A 597 54.15 -42.93 1.32
CA ILE A 597 55.33 -43.40 2.07
C ILE A 597 55.92 -42.27 2.89
N GLY A 598 56.10 -42.45 4.20
CA GLY A 598 56.57 -41.43 5.12
C GLY A 598 57.45 -41.96 6.23
N LEU A 599 58.07 -41.06 7.00
CA LEU A 599 58.93 -41.46 8.13
C LEU A 599 58.10 -42.13 9.23
N VAL A 600 58.70 -43.12 9.90
CA VAL A 600 58.08 -43.77 11.07
C VAL A 600 57.71 -42.71 12.12
N GLY A 601 56.45 -42.76 12.60
CA GLY A 601 55.94 -41.85 13.63
C GLY A 601 55.62 -40.41 13.17
N ALA A 602 55.72 -40.10 11.88
CA ALA A 602 55.36 -38.79 11.35
C ALA A 602 53.83 -38.58 11.30
N ASN A 603 53.40 -37.35 11.63
CA ASN A 603 51.99 -36.92 11.68
C ASN A 603 51.78 -35.61 10.89
N GLY A 604 50.53 -35.29 10.57
CA GLY A 604 50.17 -34.05 9.87
C GLY A 604 50.77 -33.99 8.45
N SER A 605 51.16 -32.80 7.98
CA SER A 605 51.72 -32.63 6.62
C SER A 605 53.05 -33.35 6.38
N GLY A 606 53.72 -33.86 7.42
CA GLY A 606 54.96 -34.63 7.31
C GLY A 606 54.76 -36.15 7.20
N GLN A 607 53.51 -36.62 7.18
CA GLN A 607 53.18 -38.05 7.29
C GLN A 607 53.42 -38.87 6.01
N TRP A 608 53.61 -38.21 4.86
CA TRP A 608 54.12 -38.81 3.63
C TRP A 608 55.13 -37.87 2.95
N ARG A 609 56.10 -38.46 2.26
CA ARG A 609 57.14 -37.79 1.46
C ARG A 609 56.84 -37.91 -0.03
N ASN A 610 56.38 -39.10 -0.44
CA ASN A 610 55.88 -39.41 -1.77
C ASN A 610 54.54 -40.14 -1.64
N PHE A 611 53.69 -40.05 -2.67
CA PHE A 611 52.39 -40.72 -2.71
C PHE A 611 51.97 -41.03 -4.15
N THR A 612 51.05 -41.98 -4.29
CA THR A 612 50.41 -42.35 -5.56
C THR A 612 48.92 -42.54 -5.32
N SER A 613 48.08 -42.10 -6.26
CA SER A 613 46.63 -42.23 -6.18
C SER A 613 46.22 -43.70 -6.29
N THR A 614 45.24 -44.15 -5.51
CA THR A 614 44.69 -45.51 -5.64
C THR A 614 44.00 -45.71 -6.99
N ALA A 615 43.57 -44.62 -7.65
CA ALA A 615 42.99 -44.65 -8.99
C ALA A 615 43.99 -45.10 -10.07
N ASP A 616 45.30 -45.03 -9.80
CA ASP A 616 46.36 -45.37 -10.76
C ASP A 616 46.54 -46.90 -10.94
N GLY A 617 45.86 -47.71 -10.12
CA GLY A 617 45.79 -49.17 -10.27
C GLY A 617 45.94 -49.96 -8.98
N ASN A 618 45.84 -51.29 -9.10
CA ASN A 618 46.11 -52.23 -8.01
C ASN A 618 46.70 -53.53 -8.60
N PRO A 619 48.01 -53.79 -8.43
CA PRO A 619 48.98 -52.97 -7.70
C PRO A 619 49.25 -51.62 -8.38
N LEU A 620 49.60 -50.60 -7.58
CA LEU A 620 50.07 -49.29 -8.05
C LEU A 620 51.59 -49.16 -7.94
N GLN A 621 52.15 -48.16 -8.62
CA GLN A 621 53.58 -47.83 -8.56
C GLN A 621 53.81 -46.68 -7.59
N LEU A 622 54.52 -46.93 -6.48
CA LEU A 622 54.86 -45.93 -5.46
C LEU A 622 56.35 -45.60 -5.53
N ARG A 623 56.68 -44.31 -5.52
CA ARG A 623 58.07 -43.84 -5.55
C ARG A 623 58.65 -43.73 -4.14
N THR A 624 59.78 -44.38 -3.87
CA THR A 624 60.46 -44.25 -2.58
C THR A 624 61.16 -42.88 -2.44
N PRO A 625 61.27 -42.33 -1.22
CA PRO A 625 62.04 -41.12 -0.94
C PRO A 625 63.53 -41.23 -1.26
N ALA A 626 64.20 -40.08 -1.39
CA ALA A 626 65.62 -39.99 -1.76
C ALA A 626 66.63 -40.19 -0.61
N GLU A 627 66.14 -40.29 0.63
CA GLU A 627 66.99 -40.46 1.82
C GLU A 627 66.85 -41.89 2.37
N PRO A 628 67.96 -42.57 2.69
CA PRO A 628 67.92 -43.89 3.33
C PRO A 628 67.35 -43.80 4.74
N GLY A 629 66.69 -44.87 5.19
CA GLY A 629 66.12 -44.93 6.55
C GLY A 629 64.90 -45.83 6.65
N ASP A 630 64.25 -45.78 7.82
CA ASP A 630 63.03 -46.53 8.08
C ASP A 630 61.78 -45.68 7.79
N TYR A 631 60.87 -46.25 7.01
CA TYR A 631 59.65 -45.62 6.54
C TYR A 631 58.44 -46.53 6.78
N VAL A 632 57.25 -45.96 6.64
CA VAL A 632 55.97 -46.65 6.63
C VAL A 632 55.19 -46.26 5.39
N ILE A 633 54.55 -47.26 4.78
CA ILE A 633 53.59 -47.07 3.69
C ILE A 633 52.19 -47.11 4.30
N LYS A 634 51.41 -46.07 4.06
CA LYS A 634 50.10 -45.84 4.65
C LYS A 634 49.04 -45.69 3.57
N TYR A 635 47.86 -46.27 3.81
CA TYR A 635 46.67 -46.05 3.00
C TYR A 635 45.83 -44.91 3.60
N PHE A 636 45.44 -43.93 2.78
CA PHE A 636 44.70 -42.73 3.20
C PHE A 636 43.36 -42.61 2.47
N LEU A 637 42.32 -42.24 3.22
CA LEU A 637 41.05 -41.78 2.65
C LEU A 637 41.08 -40.26 2.38
N ASP A 638 40.53 -39.85 1.24
CA ASP A 638 40.46 -38.45 0.76
C ASP A 638 39.96 -37.46 1.83
N GLN A 639 38.99 -37.88 2.65
CA GLN A 639 38.18 -36.92 3.41
C GLN A 639 38.82 -36.37 4.69
N ASN A 640 39.98 -36.88 5.15
CA ASN A 640 40.65 -36.35 6.37
C ASN A 640 42.16 -36.67 6.48
N ASN A 641 42.80 -37.24 5.44
CA ASN A 641 44.21 -37.70 5.51
C ASN A 641 44.50 -38.60 6.74
N THR A 642 43.52 -39.37 7.21
CA THR A 642 43.68 -40.28 8.35
C THR A 642 44.11 -41.64 7.83
N PRO A 643 45.26 -42.19 8.28
CA PRO A 643 45.72 -43.49 7.82
C PRO A 643 44.88 -44.62 8.42
N LEU A 644 44.36 -45.50 7.58
CA LEU A 644 43.58 -46.67 8.02
C LEU A 644 44.44 -47.90 8.28
N PHE A 645 45.59 -47.98 7.60
CA PHE A 645 46.53 -49.10 7.71
C PHE A 645 47.95 -48.61 7.42
N GLU A 646 48.95 -49.23 8.06
CA GLU A 646 50.36 -48.96 7.81
C GLU A 646 51.20 -50.23 7.76
N THR A 647 52.20 -50.26 6.88
CA THR A 647 53.18 -51.35 6.76
C THR A 647 54.61 -50.79 6.70
N PRO A 648 55.60 -51.36 7.40
CA PRO A 648 56.97 -50.84 7.44
C PRO A 648 57.79 -51.20 6.20
N ILE A 649 58.73 -50.31 5.83
CA ILE A 649 59.71 -50.53 4.76
C ILE A 649 61.05 -49.84 5.12
N THR A 650 62.17 -50.50 4.85
CA THR A 650 63.52 -49.93 5.02
C THR A 650 64.13 -49.55 3.67
N LEU A 651 64.60 -48.31 3.54
CA LEU A 651 65.22 -47.78 2.33
C LEU A 651 66.74 -47.75 2.41
N ARG A 652 67.42 -48.19 1.36
CA ARG A 652 68.89 -48.27 1.24
C ARG A 652 69.43 -47.36 0.13
N GLU A 653 70.72 -47.03 0.19
CA GLU A 653 71.39 -46.38 -0.95
C GLU A 653 71.58 -47.41 -2.08
N PRO A 654 71.19 -47.09 -3.33
CA PRO A 654 71.38 -47.99 -4.46
C PRO A 654 72.86 -48.15 -4.83
N GLU A 655 73.25 -49.33 -5.29
CA GLU A 655 74.57 -49.55 -5.87
C GLU A 655 74.65 -48.98 -7.30
N VAL A 656 75.45 -47.92 -7.48
CA VAL A 656 75.60 -47.22 -8.76
C VAL A 656 77.00 -47.39 -9.34
N SER A 657 77.07 -47.63 -10.65
CA SER A 657 78.33 -47.63 -11.39
C SER A 657 78.17 -46.93 -12.74
N VAL A 658 79.25 -46.27 -13.22
CA VAL A 658 79.29 -45.61 -14.53
C VAL A 658 80.57 -46.05 -15.24
N THR A 659 80.44 -46.39 -16.52
CA THR A 659 81.56 -46.78 -17.40
C THR A 659 81.55 -45.89 -18.64
N ALA A 660 82.68 -45.22 -18.90
CA ALA A 660 82.89 -44.35 -20.04
C ALA A 660 84.39 -44.35 -20.44
N PRO A 661 84.76 -43.87 -21.64
CA PRO A 661 86.16 -43.67 -22.03
C PRO A 661 86.89 -42.71 -21.08
N ALA A 662 88.18 -42.95 -20.81
CA ALA A 662 89.01 -42.08 -19.95
C ALA A 662 89.37 -40.74 -20.61
N THR A 663 89.30 -40.67 -21.95
CA THR A 663 89.61 -39.46 -22.74
C THR A 663 88.61 -39.31 -23.89
N ALA A 664 88.23 -38.08 -24.23
CA ALA A 664 87.39 -37.80 -25.39
C ALA A 664 87.69 -36.42 -26.01
N GLU A 665 87.44 -36.25 -27.30
CA GLU A 665 87.60 -34.95 -27.97
C GLU A 665 86.42 -34.01 -27.67
N VAL A 666 86.68 -32.71 -27.63
CA VAL A 666 85.63 -31.69 -27.47
C VAL A 666 84.50 -31.86 -28.49
N SER A 667 83.25 -31.64 -28.06
CA SER A 667 82.05 -31.72 -28.91
C SER A 667 81.85 -33.07 -29.63
N SER A 668 82.44 -34.15 -29.11
CA SER A 668 82.16 -35.52 -29.56
C SER A 668 81.07 -36.18 -28.72
N MET A 669 80.36 -37.16 -29.28
CA MET A 669 79.43 -38.01 -28.51
C MET A 669 80.19 -39.23 -28.00
N ILE A 670 80.06 -39.52 -26.70
CA ILE A 670 80.60 -40.73 -26.07
C ILE A 670 79.49 -41.64 -25.58
N GLU A 671 79.72 -42.94 -25.66
CA GLU A 671 78.85 -43.95 -25.03
C GLU A 671 79.16 -44.07 -23.54
N VAL A 672 78.11 -44.02 -22.73
CA VAL A 672 78.18 -44.17 -21.27
C VAL A 672 77.23 -45.28 -20.84
N SER A 673 77.79 -46.37 -20.30
CA SER A 673 77.03 -47.45 -19.65
C SER A 673 76.95 -47.21 -18.15
N TRP A 674 75.87 -47.66 -17.52
CA TRP A 674 75.65 -47.42 -16.09
C TRP A 674 74.83 -48.52 -15.42
N THR A 675 74.86 -48.59 -14.09
CA THR A 675 73.93 -49.36 -13.25
C THR A 675 73.33 -48.44 -12.21
N GLY A 676 72.04 -48.55 -11.94
CA GLY A 676 71.34 -47.73 -10.97
C GLY A 676 69.82 -47.93 -11.03
N PRO A 677 69.04 -47.17 -10.25
CA PRO A 677 67.59 -47.36 -10.12
C PRO A 677 66.78 -46.98 -11.37
N ASP A 678 67.35 -46.27 -12.34
CA ASP A 678 66.69 -45.82 -13.58
C ASP A 678 65.32 -45.17 -13.36
N THR A 679 65.22 -44.38 -12.29
CA THR A 679 63.95 -43.75 -11.97
C THR A 679 63.69 -42.64 -12.97
N PRO A 680 62.45 -42.43 -13.45
CA PRO A 680 62.15 -41.32 -14.34
C PRO A 680 62.67 -39.98 -13.77
N GLY A 681 63.50 -39.31 -14.57
CA GLY A 681 64.18 -38.06 -14.20
C GLY A 681 65.64 -38.24 -13.79
N ASP A 682 66.12 -39.47 -13.56
CA ASP A 682 67.53 -39.75 -13.32
C ASP A 682 68.35 -39.38 -14.57
N PHE A 683 69.55 -38.85 -14.37
CA PHE A 683 70.37 -38.36 -15.47
C PHE A 683 71.87 -38.52 -15.21
N ILE A 684 72.61 -38.63 -16.30
CA ILE A 684 74.06 -38.63 -16.31
C ILE A 684 74.55 -37.35 -16.96
N GLY A 685 75.41 -36.62 -16.26
CA GLY A 685 75.98 -35.38 -16.77
C GLY A 685 77.48 -35.31 -16.66
N ILE A 686 78.09 -34.44 -17.48
CA ILE A 686 79.52 -34.15 -17.50
C ILE A 686 79.76 -32.70 -17.04
N GLY A 687 80.72 -32.56 -16.13
CA GLY A 687 80.97 -31.33 -15.38
C GLY A 687 82.45 -31.10 -15.12
N MET A 688 82.86 -29.84 -14.92
CA MET A 688 84.25 -29.55 -14.54
C MET A 688 84.56 -30.09 -13.14
N VAL A 689 85.78 -30.58 -12.94
CA VAL A 689 86.24 -31.07 -11.64
C VAL A 689 86.08 -29.99 -10.56
N GLY A 690 85.53 -30.36 -9.40
CA GLY A 690 85.43 -29.50 -8.22
C GLY A 690 84.35 -28.42 -8.26
N GLN A 691 83.48 -28.42 -9.28
CA GLN A 691 82.33 -27.50 -9.36
C GLN A 691 81.08 -28.09 -8.67
N SER A 692 80.25 -27.22 -8.10
CA SER A 692 78.96 -27.55 -7.46
C SER A 692 77.83 -26.62 -7.96
N GLY A 693 76.57 -26.97 -7.68
CA GLY A 693 75.41 -26.16 -8.06
C GLY A 693 75.16 -26.18 -9.57
N SER A 694 74.70 -25.07 -10.17
CA SER A 694 74.44 -25.00 -11.61
C SER A 694 75.72 -24.97 -12.46
N GLY A 695 76.87 -24.59 -11.87
CA GLY A 695 78.17 -24.55 -12.54
C GLY A 695 78.83 -25.92 -12.73
N GLN A 696 78.28 -26.97 -12.12
CA GLN A 696 78.81 -28.33 -12.24
C GLN A 696 78.39 -29.05 -13.53
N TRP A 697 77.62 -28.39 -14.40
CA TRP A 697 77.05 -29.03 -15.59
C TRP A 697 77.47 -28.32 -16.87
N ARG A 698 77.92 -29.10 -17.85
CA ARG A 698 78.17 -28.63 -19.22
C ARG A 698 77.28 -29.32 -20.23
N SER A 699 76.98 -30.59 -20.00
CA SER A 699 76.08 -31.41 -20.81
C SER A 699 75.52 -32.55 -19.93
N PHE A 700 74.30 -33.01 -20.23
CA PHE A 700 73.65 -34.12 -19.55
C PHE A 700 72.67 -34.84 -20.47
N THR A 701 72.42 -36.11 -20.16
CA THR A 701 71.49 -37.00 -20.88
C THR A 701 70.66 -37.77 -19.85
N SER A 702 69.38 -38.00 -20.14
CA SER A 702 68.48 -38.77 -19.28
C SER A 702 68.90 -40.25 -19.28
N THR A 703 68.81 -40.95 -18.15
CA THR A 703 69.07 -42.40 -18.12
C THR A 703 68.06 -43.18 -18.94
N ALA A 704 66.83 -42.64 -19.07
CA ALA A 704 65.77 -43.21 -19.88
C ALA A 704 66.07 -43.23 -21.40
N ASP A 705 67.08 -42.48 -21.86
CA ASP A 705 67.49 -42.46 -23.27
C ASP A 705 68.26 -43.73 -23.68
N GLY A 706 68.64 -44.58 -22.72
CA GLY A 706 69.19 -45.92 -22.96
C GLY A 706 70.37 -46.29 -22.06
N ASN A 707 70.81 -47.54 -22.19
CA ASN A 707 72.01 -48.06 -21.52
C ASN A 707 72.75 -49.02 -22.47
N PRO A 708 73.84 -48.60 -23.13
CA PRO A 708 74.51 -47.30 -22.99
C PRO A 708 73.69 -46.11 -23.54
N LEU A 709 73.87 -44.93 -22.94
CA LEU A 709 73.39 -43.63 -23.45
C LEU A 709 74.49 -42.86 -24.17
N GLN A 710 74.10 -41.86 -24.96
CA GLN A 710 75.01 -40.95 -25.65
C GLN A 710 75.15 -39.65 -24.86
N LEU A 711 76.38 -39.28 -24.48
CA LEU A 711 76.68 -38.06 -23.74
C LEU A 711 77.57 -37.14 -24.57
N LEU A 712 77.16 -35.88 -24.74
CA LEU A 712 77.94 -34.88 -25.47
C LEU A 712 79.07 -34.34 -24.61
N VAL A 713 80.30 -34.41 -25.11
CA VAL A 713 81.52 -33.92 -24.45
C VAL A 713 81.61 -32.39 -24.57
N PRO A 714 81.99 -31.65 -23.51
CA PRO A 714 82.09 -30.20 -23.53
C PRO A 714 83.00 -29.62 -24.63
N ALA A 715 82.68 -28.42 -25.14
CA ALA A 715 83.47 -27.75 -26.19
C ALA A 715 84.81 -27.15 -25.73
N GLU A 716 85.08 -27.12 -24.42
CA GLU A 716 86.33 -26.61 -23.84
C GLU A 716 87.21 -27.77 -23.36
N PRO A 717 88.48 -27.87 -23.79
CA PRO A 717 89.42 -28.88 -23.28
C PRO A 717 89.68 -28.71 -21.77
N GLY A 718 89.95 -29.81 -21.07
CA GLY A 718 90.24 -29.79 -19.64
C GLY A 718 89.88 -31.08 -18.91
N ASP A 719 89.95 -31.05 -17.58
CA ASP A 719 89.56 -32.18 -16.73
C ASP A 719 88.12 -32.06 -16.27
N TYR A 720 87.36 -33.14 -16.48
CA TYR A 720 85.93 -33.23 -16.19
C TYR A 720 85.62 -34.49 -15.38
N VAL A 721 84.40 -34.54 -14.85
CA VAL A 721 83.80 -35.69 -14.18
C VAL A 721 82.44 -35.98 -14.80
N ILE A 722 82.20 -37.25 -15.11
CA ILE A 722 80.88 -37.80 -15.43
C ILE A 722 80.24 -38.22 -14.12
N LYS A 723 78.98 -37.85 -13.94
CA LYS A 723 78.28 -38.02 -12.67
C LYS A 723 76.89 -38.61 -12.88
N TYR A 724 76.49 -39.54 -12.01
CA TYR A 724 75.14 -40.11 -11.97
C TYR A 724 74.31 -39.44 -10.87
N PHE A 725 73.12 -38.96 -11.21
CA PHE A 725 72.22 -38.27 -10.29
C PHE A 725 70.87 -38.95 -10.23
N LEU A 726 70.32 -38.98 -9.02
CA LEU A 726 68.92 -39.27 -8.81
C LEU A 726 68.11 -37.99 -9.05
N ASP A 727 66.95 -38.12 -9.69
CA ASP A 727 66.02 -37.02 -9.95
C ASP A 727 65.67 -36.20 -8.68
N GLN A 728 65.49 -36.88 -7.55
CA GLN A 728 65.15 -36.25 -6.26
C GLN A 728 66.37 -35.72 -5.48
N ARG A 729 67.60 -35.87 -5.99
CA ARG A 729 68.84 -35.53 -5.25
C ARG A 729 69.83 -34.77 -6.12
N ASN A 730 70.13 -33.53 -5.73
CA ASN A 730 71.17 -32.69 -6.36
C ASN A 730 72.61 -33.06 -5.97
N THR A 731 72.84 -34.26 -5.41
CA THR A 731 74.16 -34.78 -5.04
C THR A 731 74.41 -36.05 -5.83
N PRO A 732 75.55 -36.17 -6.54
CA PRO A 732 75.85 -37.34 -7.33
C PRO A 732 76.02 -38.57 -6.43
N LEU A 733 75.51 -39.71 -6.88
CA LEU A 733 75.78 -40.99 -6.23
C LEU A 733 77.13 -41.58 -6.65
N PHE A 734 77.59 -41.23 -7.86
CA PHE A 734 78.83 -41.72 -8.42
C PHE A 734 79.50 -40.64 -9.29
N GLU A 735 80.83 -40.59 -9.25
CA GLU A 735 81.64 -39.70 -10.10
C GLU A 735 82.77 -40.50 -10.80
N LEU A 736 82.96 -40.26 -12.09
CA LEU A 736 84.00 -40.88 -12.93
C LEU A 736 84.82 -39.78 -13.64
N PRO A 737 86.14 -39.69 -13.46
CA PRO A 737 86.97 -38.68 -14.12
C PRO A 737 87.13 -38.96 -15.62
N ILE A 738 87.17 -37.90 -16.44
CA ILE A 738 87.44 -37.93 -17.88
C ILE A 738 88.27 -36.72 -18.30
N SER A 739 89.27 -36.93 -19.15
CA SER A 739 90.09 -35.84 -19.72
C SER A 739 89.62 -35.48 -21.13
N VAL A 740 89.27 -34.21 -21.33
CA VAL A 740 88.74 -33.72 -22.61
C VAL A 740 89.85 -33.05 -23.41
N THR A 741 90.14 -33.57 -24.59
CA THR A 741 91.21 -33.10 -25.48
C THR A 741 90.67 -32.19 -26.59
N PRO A 742 91.47 -31.22 -27.08
CA PRO A 742 91.08 -30.42 -28.25
C PRO A 742 90.81 -31.31 -29.47
N ALA A 743 89.81 -30.96 -30.28
CA ALA A 743 89.51 -31.65 -31.52
C ALA A 743 90.47 -31.21 -32.63
N THR A 744 90.83 -32.14 -33.51
CA THR A 744 91.64 -31.80 -34.70
C THR A 744 90.74 -31.25 -35.79
N ILE A 745 90.81 -29.95 -36.04
CA ILE A 745 89.99 -29.26 -37.05
C ILE A 745 90.88 -28.79 -38.20
N THR A 746 90.44 -29.05 -39.43
CA THR A 746 91.04 -28.49 -40.65
C THR A 746 89.99 -27.79 -41.50
N MET A 747 90.39 -26.71 -42.17
CA MET A 747 89.52 -25.95 -43.06
C MET A 747 90.37 -25.37 -44.20
N ASP A 748 90.04 -25.71 -45.44
CA ASP A 748 90.74 -25.23 -46.63
C ASP A 748 89.98 -24.04 -47.23
N VAL A 749 90.37 -22.83 -46.82
CA VAL A 749 89.71 -21.58 -47.22
C VAL A 749 90.59 -20.81 -48.20
N PRO A 750 90.07 -20.40 -49.38
CA PRO A 750 90.80 -19.52 -50.28
C PRO A 750 91.16 -18.18 -49.63
N ALA A 751 92.42 -17.76 -49.77
CA ALA A 751 92.91 -16.50 -49.18
C ALA A 751 92.24 -15.24 -49.76
N VAL A 752 91.79 -15.32 -51.01
CA VAL A 752 91.06 -14.24 -51.70
C VAL A 752 89.80 -14.81 -52.32
N MET A 753 88.65 -14.18 -52.04
CA MET A 753 87.34 -14.59 -52.53
C MET A 753 86.61 -13.41 -53.19
N THR A 754 85.84 -13.68 -54.24
CA THR A 754 85.02 -12.65 -54.90
C THR A 754 83.69 -12.51 -54.17
N GLY A 755 83.35 -11.29 -53.77
CA GLY A 755 82.11 -10.99 -53.06
C GLY A 755 80.86 -11.37 -53.86
N GLY A 756 79.79 -11.79 -53.18
CA GLY A 756 78.53 -12.19 -53.80
C GLY A 756 78.52 -13.60 -54.42
N THR A 757 79.66 -14.30 -54.43
CA THR A 757 79.76 -15.69 -54.90
C THR A 757 79.56 -16.72 -53.77
N PHE A 758 79.49 -18.01 -54.13
CA PHE A 758 79.57 -19.13 -53.19
C PHE A 758 80.94 -19.79 -53.30
N VAL A 759 81.50 -20.19 -52.16
CA VAL A 759 82.76 -20.93 -52.07
C VAL A 759 82.52 -22.23 -51.31
N ASP A 760 82.95 -23.34 -51.89
CA ASP A 760 82.95 -24.64 -51.24
C ASP A 760 84.22 -24.78 -50.40
N ILE A 761 84.06 -24.96 -49.09
CA ILE A 761 85.16 -25.03 -48.12
C ILE A 761 85.27 -26.47 -47.62
N PRO A 762 86.25 -27.26 -48.07
CA PRO A 762 86.55 -28.56 -47.47
C PRO A 762 86.98 -28.39 -46.01
N TRP A 763 86.43 -29.22 -45.13
CA TRP A 763 86.76 -29.20 -43.70
C TRP A 763 86.75 -30.61 -43.10
N THR A 764 87.49 -30.79 -42.00
CA THR A 764 87.41 -31.95 -41.11
C THR A 764 87.35 -31.47 -39.65
N GLY A 765 86.68 -32.22 -38.78
CA GLY A 765 86.48 -31.87 -37.38
C GLY A 765 85.24 -32.56 -36.82
N PRO A 766 84.81 -32.17 -35.61
CA PRO A 766 83.50 -32.57 -35.07
C PRO A 766 82.37 -32.22 -36.05
N ASN A 767 81.22 -32.89 -35.94
CA ASN A 767 80.06 -32.58 -36.75
C ASN A 767 78.78 -32.77 -35.93
N HIS A 768 78.77 -32.17 -34.74
CA HIS A 768 77.61 -32.21 -33.88
C HIS A 768 76.51 -31.30 -34.46
N PRO A 769 75.22 -31.67 -34.37
CA PRO A 769 74.13 -30.78 -34.74
C PRO A 769 74.29 -29.41 -34.06
N GLY A 770 74.31 -28.34 -34.86
CA GLY A 770 74.54 -26.97 -34.39
C GLY A 770 75.96 -26.43 -34.62
N ASP A 771 76.94 -27.29 -34.95
CA ASP A 771 78.27 -26.83 -35.37
C ASP A 771 78.15 -26.10 -36.73
N PHE A 772 78.91 -25.00 -36.94
CA PHE A 772 78.81 -24.20 -38.17
C PHE A 772 80.11 -23.51 -38.59
N ILE A 773 80.22 -23.19 -39.89
CA ILE A 773 81.30 -22.39 -40.46
C ILE A 773 80.73 -21.02 -40.86
N GLY A 774 81.30 -19.96 -40.32
CA GLY A 774 80.84 -18.58 -40.53
C GLY A 774 81.92 -17.65 -41.10
N ILE A 775 81.52 -16.68 -41.92
CA ILE A 775 82.37 -15.56 -42.37
C ILE A 775 81.89 -14.24 -41.75
N GLY A 776 82.84 -13.47 -41.22
CA GLY A 776 82.57 -12.19 -40.58
C GLY A 776 83.71 -11.19 -40.78
N LEU A 777 83.45 -9.91 -40.46
CA LEU A 777 84.45 -8.84 -40.63
C LEU A 777 85.65 -9.05 -39.70
N ALA A 778 86.86 -8.87 -40.24
CA ALA A 778 88.08 -8.96 -39.45
C ALA A 778 88.14 -7.84 -38.39
N GLY A 779 88.56 -8.18 -37.17
CA GLY A 779 88.73 -7.22 -36.07
C GLY A 779 87.45 -6.78 -35.36
N GLN A 780 86.28 -7.28 -35.75
CA GLN A 780 85.02 -7.04 -35.02
C GLN A 780 84.72 -8.16 -34.03
N SER A 781 83.95 -7.85 -32.98
CA SER A 781 83.52 -8.80 -31.94
C SER A 781 81.99 -8.85 -31.84
N GLY A 782 81.46 -9.94 -31.30
CA GLY A 782 80.02 -10.13 -31.10
C GLY A 782 79.29 -10.67 -32.34
N SER A 783 77.98 -10.87 -32.24
CA SER A 783 77.15 -11.48 -33.29
C SER A 783 77.04 -10.62 -34.55
N GLY A 784 77.12 -9.29 -34.40
CA GLY A 784 77.05 -8.34 -35.51
C GLY A 784 78.24 -8.35 -36.48
N GLN A 785 79.31 -9.10 -36.20
CA GLN A 785 80.44 -9.27 -37.12
C GLN A 785 80.11 -10.24 -38.28
N TRP A 786 79.20 -11.20 -38.05
CA TRP A 786 78.91 -12.30 -38.97
C TRP A 786 78.05 -11.82 -40.13
N ARG A 787 78.33 -12.36 -41.32
CA ARG A 787 77.66 -11.96 -42.57
C ARG A 787 77.01 -13.15 -43.28
N SER A 788 77.61 -14.33 -43.16
CA SER A 788 77.03 -15.57 -43.64
C SER A 788 77.60 -16.73 -42.82
N PHE A 789 76.84 -17.81 -42.73
CA PHE A 789 77.27 -19.07 -42.13
C PHE A 789 76.60 -20.25 -42.82
N VAL A 790 77.13 -21.44 -42.57
CA VAL A 790 76.60 -22.72 -43.01
C VAL A 790 76.83 -23.75 -41.92
N GLU A 791 75.79 -24.51 -41.57
CA GLU A 791 75.90 -25.60 -40.59
C GLU A 791 76.75 -26.74 -41.17
N THR A 792 77.62 -27.32 -40.34
CA THR A 792 78.49 -28.44 -40.73
C THR A 792 77.69 -29.71 -41.02
N ALA A 793 76.49 -29.83 -40.43
CA ALA A 793 75.56 -30.93 -40.68
C ALA A 793 75.19 -31.07 -42.17
N ASN A 794 75.32 -29.99 -42.96
CA ASN A 794 75.12 -30.01 -44.41
C ASN A 794 76.23 -30.75 -45.19
N GLY A 795 77.30 -31.16 -44.50
CA GLY A 795 78.41 -31.94 -45.06
C GLY A 795 79.65 -31.12 -45.38
N SER A 796 80.69 -31.84 -45.81
CA SER A 796 81.96 -31.30 -46.30
C SER A 796 82.06 -31.61 -47.79
N PRO A 797 82.28 -30.62 -48.67
CA PRO A 797 82.61 -29.23 -48.36
C PRO A 797 81.40 -28.38 -47.93
N ALA A 798 81.66 -27.38 -47.09
CA ALA A 798 80.69 -26.40 -46.65
C ALA A 798 80.52 -25.28 -47.69
N ARG A 799 79.32 -25.13 -48.27
CA ARG A 799 79.03 -24.15 -49.30
C ARG A 799 78.68 -22.79 -48.69
N LEU A 800 79.68 -21.92 -48.53
CA LEU A 800 79.55 -20.63 -47.85
C LEU A 800 79.31 -19.48 -48.83
N ARG A 801 78.38 -18.58 -48.50
CA ARG A 801 78.12 -17.37 -49.28
C ARG A 801 79.07 -16.24 -48.88
N ILE A 802 79.75 -15.65 -49.84
CA ILE A 802 80.73 -14.59 -49.58
C ILE A 802 80.03 -13.21 -49.59
N PRO A 803 80.25 -12.36 -48.58
CA PRO A 803 79.69 -11.00 -48.54
C PRO A 803 80.11 -10.19 -49.77
N THR A 804 79.25 -9.33 -50.31
CA THR A 804 79.55 -8.58 -51.55
C THR A 804 80.53 -7.44 -51.29
N ALA A 805 80.45 -6.81 -50.13
CA ALA A 805 81.36 -5.73 -49.75
C ALA A 805 82.79 -6.23 -49.60
N GLY A 806 83.72 -5.73 -50.43
CA GLY A 806 85.13 -6.05 -50.30
C GLY A 806 85.76 -5.51 -49.01
N GLY A 807 86.81 -6.19 -48.53
CA GLY A 807 87.51 -5.87 -47.29
C GLY A 807 88.17 -7.09 -46.66
N ASP A 808 88.64 -6.93 -45.43
CA ASP A 808 89.25 -8.00 -44.64
C ASP A 808 88.19 -8.73 -43.80
N TYR A 809 88.19 -10.06 -43.90
CA TYR A 809 87.25 -10.95 -43.24
C TYR A 809 87.97 -12.08 -42.52
N VAL A 810 87.24 -12.81 -41.69
CA VAL A 810 87.66 -14.06 -41.06
C VAL A 810 86.61 -15.13 -41.31
N VAL A 811 87.05 -16.33 -41.68
CA VAL A 811 86.22 -17.54 -41.67
C VAL A 811 86.54 -18.31 -40.41
N LYS A 812 85.52 -18.70 -39.65
CA LYS A 812 85.67 -19.47 -38.40
C LYS A 812 84.82 -20.72 -38.40
N TYR A 813 85.38 -21.76 -37.80
CA TYR A 813 84.64 -22.97 -37.43
C TYR A 813 84.16 -22.81 -35.98
N PHE A 814 82.87 -23.04 -35.74
CA PHE A 814 82.21 -22.94 -34.45
C PHE A 814 81.69 -24.27 -33.96
N LEU A 815 81.93 -24.56 -32.68
CA LEU A 815 81.26 -25.62 -31.95
C LEU A 815 79.96 -25.05 -31.34
N ASP A 816 78.84 -25.77 -31.49
CA ASP A 816 77.49 -25.34 -31.10
C ASP A 816 77.43 -24.85 -29.66
N GLN A 817 78.12 -25.55 -28.77
CA GLN A 817 78.12 -25.26 -27.34
C GLN A 817 78.65 -23.84 -27.08
N ARG A 818 77.71 -22.91 -26.91
CA ARG A 818 77.92 -21.46 -26.70
C ARG A 818 78.60 -20.74 -27.86
N ASN A 819 78.47 -21.24 -29.09
CA ASN A 819 79.14 -20.67 -30.28
C ASN A 819 80.65 -20.51 -30.08
N THR A 820 81.30 -21.56 -29.58
CA THR A 820 82.73 -21.53 -29.22
C THR A 820 83.59 -21.59 -30.48
N PRO A 821 84.41 -20.56 -30.78
CA PRO A 821 85.26 -20.57 -31.96
C PRO A 821 86.43 -21.55 -31.79
N ALA A 822 86.50 -22.56 -32.66
CA ALA A 822 87.52 -23.61 -32.56
C ALA A 822 88.65 -23.43 -33.58
N MET A 823 88.39 -22.82 -34.74
CA MET A 823 89.42 -22.47 -35.73
C MET A 823 89.10 -21.12 -36.38
N THR A 824 90.12 -20.32 -36.73
CA THR A 824 89.97 -19.03 -37.43
C THR A 824 90.97 -18.91 -38.58
N VAL A 825 90.48 -18.52 -39.75
CA VAL A 825 91.28 -18.30 -40.97
C VAL A 825 91.02 -16.88 -41.50
N PRO A 826 92.04 -16.00 -41.60
CA PRO A 826 91.89 -14.68 -42.19
C PRO A 826 91.78 -14.76 -43.72
N VAL A 827 90.92 -13.94 -44.31
CA VAL A 827 90.67 -13.91 -45.77
C VAL A 827 90.41 -12.48 -46.25
N SER A 828 90.67 -12.23 -47.53
CA SER A 828 90.33 -10.96 -48.18
C SER A 828 89.19 -11.17 -49.19
N VAL A 829 88.19 -10.30 -49.15
CA VAL A 829 87.07 -10.32 -50.11
C VAL A 829 87.21 -9.16 -51.07
N THR A 830 87.13 -9.44 -52.37
CA THR A 830 87.15 -8.41 -53.41
C THR A 830 85.73 -8.04 -53.83
N THR A 831 85.47 -6.75 -54.00
CA THR A 831 84.19 -6.28 -54.56
C THR A 831 84.11 -6.68 -56.04
N PRO A 832 83.00 -7.26 -56.52
CA PRO A 832 82.81 -7.53 -57.94
C PRO A 832 82.97 -6.28 -58.81
N PRO A 833 83.60 -6.37 -60.00
CA PRO A 833 83.73 -5.23 -60.89
C PRO A 833 82.36 -4.81 -61.42
N ALA A 834 82.06 -3.51 -61.37
CA ALA A 834 80.84 -2.94 -61.90
C ALA A 834 81.06 -1.51 -62.42
N THR A 835 80.30 -1.10 -63.43
CA THR A 835 80.32 0.25 -63.99
C THR A 835 78.91 0.80 -64.14
N LEU A 836 78.79 2.13 -64.05
CA LEU A 836 77.55 2.86 -64.34
C LEU A 836 77.88 3.97 -65.34
N ASP A 837 77.13 4.00 -66.44
CA ASP A 837 77.17 5.09 -67.41
C ASP A 837 75.79 5.72 -67.59
N ALA A 838 75.72 7.01 -67.30
CA ALA A 838 74.50 7.80 -67.26
C ALA A 838 74.86 9.28 -67.50
N PRO A 839 73.95 10.09 -68.04
CA PRO A 839 74.19 11.53 -68.21
C PRO A 839 74.50 12.21 -66.87
N ALA A 840 75.42 13.17 -66.89
CA ALA A 840 75.78 13.93 -65.68
C ALA A 840 74.70 14.94 -65.26
N ILE A 841 73.87 15.38 -66.23
CA ILE A 841 72.79 16.35 -66.04
C ILE A 841 71.56 15.86 -66.81
N ALA A 842 70.39 15.92 -66.19
CA ALA A 842 69.11 15.58 -66.83
C ALA A 842 67.96 16.42 -66.28
N ALA A 843 66.89 16.59 -67.05
CA ALA A 843 65.71 17.35 -66.62
C ALA A 843 64.86 16.57 -65.59
N ALA A 844 64.29 17.28 -64.62
CA ALA A 844 63.33 16.73 -63.66
C ALA A 844 62.14 16.03 -64.35
N GLY A 845 61.74 14.86 -63.83
CA GLY A 845 60.64 14.05 -64.39
C GLY A 845 60.96 13.34 -65.71
N SER A 846 62.16 13.51 -66.28
CA SER A 846 62.53 12.88 -67.56
C SER A 846 63.03 11.44 -67.39
N SER A 847 62.85 10.60 -68.42
CA SER A 847 63.45 9.25 -68.44
C SER A 847 64.85 9.30 -69.02
N ILE A 848 65.81 8.72 -68.31
CA ILE A 848 67.20 8.56 -68.77
C ILE A 848 67.52 7.09 -69.03
N GLU A 849 68.48 6.86 -69.92
CA GLU A 849 69.10 5.55 -70.08
C GLU A 849 70.33 5.45 -69.17
N VAL A 850 70.41 4.35 -68.42
CA VAL A 850 71.54 4.02 -67.55
C VAL A 850 72.12 2.70 -68.02
N ALA A 851 73.27 2.75 -68.68
CA ALA A 851 74.03 1.56 -69.04
C ALA A 851 74.85 1.09 -67.83
N TRP A 852 74.90 -0.21 -67.60
CA TRP A 852 75.63 -0.76 -66.45
C TRP A 852 76.36 -2.05 -66.81
N THR A 853 77.46 -2.32 -66.09
CA THR A 853 78.09 -3.64 -66.06
C THR A 853 78.22 -4.08 -64.60
N GLY A 854 78.21 -5.38 -64.34
CA GLY A 854 78.24 -5.90 -62.97
C GLY A 854 77.87 -7.38 -62.91
N PRO A 855 77.79 -7.95 -61.69
CA PRO A 855 77.55 -9.37 -61.49
C PRO A 855 76.16 -9.86 -61.93
N ASN A 856 75.15 -8.99 -61.90
CA ASN A 856 73.76 -9.28 -62.24
C ASN A 856 73.21 -10.51 -61.48
N TYR A 857 73.43 -10.54 -60.17
CA TYR A 857 72.84 -11.57 -59.32
C TYR A 857 71.32 -11.37 -59.23
N ASP A 858 70.61 -12.44 -58.82
CA ASP A 858 69.15 -12.41 -58.74
C ASP A 858 68.67 -11.28 -57.80
N GLY A 859 67.81 -10.42 -58.36
CA GLY A 859 67.25 -9.26 -57.67
C GLY A 859 68.12 -8.00 -57.62
N ASP A 860 69.33 -8.01 -58.20
CA ASP A 860 70.18 -6.82 -58.29
C ASP A 860 69.45 -5.66 -59.00
N TYR A 861 69.76 -4.42 -58.61
CA TYR A 861 69.05 -3.25 -59.11
C TYR A 861 69.93 -2.00 -59.13
N VAL A 862 69.62 -1.08 -60.04
CA VAL A 862 70.20 0.26 -60.08
C VAL A 862 69.20 1.25 -59.49
N GLY A 863 69.59 1.93 -58.42
CA GLY A 863 68.76 2.89 -57.70
C GLY A 863 69.28 4.32 -57.84
N ILE A 864 68.37 5.28 -57.92
CA ILE A 864 68.66 6.72 -57.92
C ILE A 864 68.13 7.32 -56.61
N GLY A 865 68.99 7.99 -55.86
CA GLY A 865 68.65 8.59 -54.58
C GLY A 865 69.27 9.97 -54.39
N LYS A 866 68.69 10.79 -53.51
CA LYS A 866 69.17 12.17 -53.30
C LYS A 866 70.51 12.17 -52.57
N THR A 867 71.48 12.96 -53.06
CA THR A 867 72.83 13.01 -52.49
C THR A 867 72.79 13.50 -51.04
N GLY A 868 73.52 12.83 -50.14
CA GLY A 868 73.58 13.15 -48.70
C GLY A 868 72.41 12.61 -47.86
N SER A 869 71.42 11.95 -48.47
CA SER A 869 70.34 11.27 -47.73
C SER A 869 70.78 9.87 -47.26
N SER A 870 70.18 9.37 -46.18
CA SER A 870 70.46 8.04 -45.62
C SER A 870 69.16 7.23 -45.44
N GLY A 871 69.26 5.91 -45.30
CA GLY A 871 68.10 5.02 -45.15
C GLY A 871 67.39 4.64 -46.46
N SER A 872 66.40 3.75 -46.40
CA SER A 872 65.65 3.28 -47.58
C SER A 872 64.83 4.37 -48.26
N SER A 873 64.43 5.39 -47.50
CA SER A 873 63.69 6.56 -47.98
C SER A 873 64.54 7.52 -48.81
N GLN A 874 65.84 7.26 -49.03
CA GLN A 874 66.67 8.08 -49.93
C GLN A 874 66.43 7.76 -51.41
N TRP A 875 65.94 6.56 -51.72
CA TRP A 875 65.73 6.08 -53.09
C TRP A 875 64.43 6.66 -53.65
N ARG A 876 64.48 7.16 -54.87
CA ARG A 876 63.34 7.83 -55.53
C ARG A 876 62.91 7.10 -56.79
N ALA A 877 63.84 6.43 -57.46
CA ALA A 877 63.58 5.58 -58.61
C ALA A 877 64.56 4.42 -58.60
N PHE A 878 64.17 3.28 -59.17
CA PHE A 878 65.05 2.15 -59.38
C PHE A 878 64.59 1.33 -60.58
N ALA A 879 65.50 0.55 -61.15
CA ALA A 879 65.20 -0.48 -62.15
C ALA A 879 66.02 -1.74 -61.84
N LYS A 880 65.47 -2.92 -62.14
CA LYS A 880 66.16 -4.19 -61.87
C LYS A 880 67.18 -4.43 -62.98
N THR A 881 68.36 -4.93 -62.64
CA THR A 881 69.37 -5.26 -63.65
C THR A 881 68.92 -6.39 -64.57
N ALA A 882 67.98 -7.24 -64.12
CA ALA A 882 67.33 -8.25 -64.96
C ALA A 882 66.57 -7.67 -66.16
N ASP A 883 66.19 -6.39 -66.14
CA ASP A 883 65.40 -5.76 -67.20
C ASP A 883 66.22 -5.42 -68.46
N GLY A 884 67.56 -5.52 -68.39
CA GLY A 884 68.47 -5.36 -69.52
C GLY A 884 69.78 -4.64 -69.17
N ALA A 885 70.77 -4.70 -70.08
CA ALA A 885 72.07 -4.05 -69.90
C ALA A 885 72.03 -2.51 -69.95
N VAL A 886 70.93 -1.94 -70.46
CA VAL A 886 70.62 -0.52 -70.43
C VAL A 886 69.23 -0.38 -69.82
N LEU A 887 69.13 0.38 -68.73
CA LEU A 887 67.90 0.55 -67.95
C LEU A 887 67.29 1.92 -68.24
N THR A 888 65.99 1.96 -68.52
CA THR A 888 65.26 3.22 -68.62
C THR A 888 64.68 3.58 -67.26
N ILE A 889 65.19 4.64 -66.63
CA ILE A 889 64.77 5.08 -65.30
C ILE A 889 64.18 6.49 -65.38
N THR A 890 62.94 6.65 -64.91
CA THR A 890 62.30 7.96 -64.78
C THR A 890 62.83 8.70 -63.56
N LEU A 891 63.35 9.90 -63.78
CA LEU A 891 63.93 10.74 -62.75
C LEU A 891 62.86 11.41 -61.88
N PRO A 892 63.17 11.72 -60.61
CA PRO A 892 62.26 12.47 -59.74
C PRO A 892 61.95 13.87 -60.28
N ASP A 893 60.79 14.41 -59.92
CA ASP A 893 60.38 15.78 -60.26
C ASP A 893 61.14 16.85 -59.45
N GLU A 894 61.75 16.45 -58.32
CA GLU A 894 62.49 17.35 -57.44
C GLU A 894 63.92 17.57 -57.97
N LYS A 895 64.24 18.82 -58.31
CA LYS A 895 65.58 19.25 -58.76
C LYS A 895 66.62 19.13 -57.64
N GLY A 896 67.86 18.85 -58.00
CA GLY A 896 68.98 18.80 -57.05
C GLY A 896 70.04 17.77 -57.44
N ASP A 897 70.98 17.52 -56.52
CA ASP A 897 72.03 16.52 -56.71
C ASP A 897 71.59 15.14 -56.23
N TYR A 898 71.79 14.15 -57.08
CA TYR A 898 71.43 12.76 -56.87
C TYR A 898 72.62 11.83 -57.14
N ILE A 899 72.49 10.60 -56.65
CA ILE A 899 73.45 9.53 -56.85
C ILE A 899 72.74 8.29 -57.39
N ILE A 900 73.30 7.75 -58.46
CA ILE A 900 72.95 6.46 -59.05
C ILE A 900 73.86 5.42 -58.43
N LYS A 901 73.31 4.33 -57.91
CA LYS A 901 74.08 3.23 -57.33
C LYS A 901 73.61 1.90 -57.88
N TYR A 902 74.56 1.01 -58.16
CA TYR A 902 74.30 -0.40 -58.39
C TYR A 902 74.23 -1.08 -57.03
N PHE A 903 73.12 -1.75 -56.72
CA PHE A 903 72.94 -2.58 -55.54
C PHE A 903 72.98 -4.05 -55.87
N VAL A 904 73.80 -4.77 -55.11
CA VAL A 904 73.69 -6.21 -55.02
C VAL A 904 72.64 -6.54 -53.96
N ASN A 905 71.57 -7.22 -54.38
CA ASN A 905 70.40 -7.43 -53.54
C ASN A 905 70.67 -8.41 -52.39
N ALA A 906 71.61 -9.33 -52.62
CA ALA A 906 72.07 -10.35 -51.68
C ALA A 906 72.30 -9.88 -50.24
N ASP A 907 72.97 -8.73 -50.10
CA ASP A 907 73.40 -8.12 -48.84
C ASP A 907 73.07 -6.62 -48.79
N ARG A 908 72.29 -6.13 -49.78
CA ARG A 908 71.90 -4.73 -49.96
C ARG A 908 73.09 -3.76 -50.02
N ALA A 909 74.25 -4.25 -50.46
CA ALA A 909 75.46 -3.45 -50.61
C ALA A 909 75.50 -2.75 -51.97
N SER A 910 75.96 -1.49 -52.00
CA SER A 910 76.25 -0.80 -53.26
C SER A 910 77.70 -1.05 -53.69
N ILE A 911 77.91 -1.51 -54.92
CA ILE A 911 79.26 -1.87 -55.42
C ILE A 911 79.87 -0.82 -56.37
N VAL A 912 79.05 0.04 -56.98
CA VAL A 912 79.49 1.19 -57.76
C VAL A 912 78.47 2.33 -57.66
N GLN A 913 78.94 3.57 -57.74
CA GLN A 913 78.09 4.76 -57.69
C GLN A 913 78.53 5.84 -58.69
N ARG A 914 77.59 6.66 -59.14
CA ARG A 914 77.80 7.78 -60.07
C ARG A 914 76.88 8.94 -59.71
N ALA A 915 77.40 10.17 -59.73
CA ALA A 915 76.61 11.38 -59.46
C ALA A 915 75.81 11.82 -60.69
N ILE A 916 74.65 12.44 -60.47
CA ILE A 916 73.80 13.07 -61.49
C ILE A 916 73.11 14.31 -60.89
N THR A 917 73.08 15.42 -61.63
CA THR A 917 72.35 16.64 -61.25
C THR A 917 71.05 16.75 -62.04
N ILE A 918 69.93 16.90 -61.34
CA ILE A 918 68.58 17.00 -61.91
C ILE A 918 68.16 18.47 -61.94
N GLN A 919 67.85 19.01 -63.13
CA GLN A 919 67.58 20.45 -63.37
C GLN A 919 66.15 20.78 -63.79
#